data_AF-W7KVD4-F1
#
_entry.id   AF-W7KVD4-F1
#
_cell.length_a   1.000
_cell.length_b   1.000
_cell.length_c   1.000
_cell.angle_alpha   90.00
_cell.angle_beta   90.00
_cell.angle_gamma   90.00
#
_symmetry.space_group_name_H-M   'P 1'
#
loop_
_entity.id
_entity.type
_entity.pdbx_description
1 polymer ?
#
loop_
_entity_poly.entity_id
_entity_poly.type
_entity_poly.pdbx_seq_one_letter_code
_entity_poly.pdbx_strand_id
1 'polypeptide(L)'
;MKSLKRFIFTLLLVLAGFVHLEHRAEAAAVNPAEVYTYEKMQADIVELAKQYPDLITYKVIGKSEYGRNIYAVSLGKGGTNIFINGSHHAREWMTTTLNMYMLEQYASAYKSGRTIAGADVRTHLNRTTMWFVPMVNPDGVTLQQFGLKAFPSSAHAGLIKMNAGSKDFKRWKANGKGVDLNRQYPADWANIKSNPGKPYYKNYKGSQPQSASEVKAIINFVNEIKPASALAYHSSGQILYWKFHQTGALYDRDHQYAKAIGKMTGYSLVYPGARPSGGGFTDWFTSTHKLPGFTPEIGRYAGETSLPLSEFQSIWKQNQGVGLYVAGIGYNLSGAKTSSKVTQATNQTNDAVAKSRKLRSYYSGNIKSTSDFKVSADFAKAYQNASKSIASAETLLKGLPQSDQNRLMAVLKEAYDHKARAAVFIDTEKTGAQLTAMNSELIKLIDAGTLDEHTVETYHKLSYQIKKAGLFINKLYGPHVRDIAAEKYVLPAKITKETVIYEISRYMLMEEIQINLDADKLDIVESQLAELNRLERRSAEIKEAGNKLYPGKYRELPGFEAVLTEMKQEIVKKYEVLKPSEEQPELDPAQEQEDSSQEMDPAVNTESEVPSEQGSEADTSTTEEPEAGASQTSEEAVIEEQP
;
A
#
# COMPACT_ATOMS: atom_id res chain seq x y z
N MET A 1 46.22 -9.10 -10.33
CA MET A 1 45.73 -8.21 -9.26
C MET A 1 46.13 -6.75 -9.52
N LYS A 2 45.25 -5.90 -10.11
CA LYS A 2 45.30 -4.41 -9.98
C LYS A 2 44.10 -3.67 -10.60
N SER A 3 43.41 -4.24 -11.59
CA SER A 3 42.20 -3.64 -12.21
C SER A 3 40.92 -3.79 -11.36
N LEU A 4 40.68 -4.96 -10.76
CA LEU A 4 39.41 -5.29 -10.10
C LEU A 4 39.12 -4.47 -8.82
N LYS A 5 40.12 -3.81 -8.22
CA LYS A 5 39.95 -2.98 -7.01
C LYS A 5 39.35 -1.58 -7.28
N ARG A 6 39.21 -1.13 -8.54
CA ARG A 6 38.61 0.17 -8.86
C ARG A 6 37.09 0.15 -9.09
N PHE A 7 36.49 -1.01 -9.39
CA PHE A 7 35.04 -1.11 -9.62
C PHE A 7 34.23 -1.19 -8.30
N ILE A 8 34.82 -1.81 -7.26
CA ILE A 8 34.15 -2.05 -5.98
C ILE A 8 34.08 -0.78 -5.09
N PHE A 9 35.02 0.16 -5.25
CA PHE A 9 35.08 1.36 -4.39
C PHE A 9 34.12 2.48 -4.82
N THR A 10 33.77 2.57 -6.12
CA THR A 10 32.83 3.58 -6.62
C THR A 10 31.37 3.23 -6.30
N LEU A 11 31.02 1.93 -6.24
CA LEU A 11 29.66 1.50 -5.92
C LEU A 11 29.31 1.69 -4.43
N LEU A 12 30.30 1.59 -3.53
CA LEU A 12 30.12 1.79 -2.08
C LEU A 12 29.87 3.26 -1.70
N LEU A 13 30.29 4.24 -2.51
CA LEU A 13 29.97 5.65 -2.31
C LEU A 13 28.64 6.09 -2.92
N VAL A 14 28.05 5.31 -3.83
CA VAL A 14 26.68 5.52 -4.32
C VAL A 14 25.65 4.81 -3.42
N LEU A 15 25.98 3.64 -2.86
CA LEU A 15 25.10 2.96 -1.90
C LEU A 15 25.01 3.66 -0.53
N ALA A 16 25.99 4.47 -0.14
CA ALA A 16 25.85 5.35 1.03
C ALA A 16 24.72 6.39 0.87
N GLY A 17 24.28 6.68 -0.37
CA GLY A 17 23.19 7.62 -0.67
C GLY A 17 21.76 7.06 -0.63
N PHE A 18 21.58 5.73 -0.52
CA PHE A 18 20.25 5.09 -0.66
C PHE A 18 19.83 4.17 0.50
N VAL A 19 20.57 4.14 1.61
CA VAL A 19 20.25 3.32 2.81
C VAL A 19 19.53 4.13 3.91
N HIS A 20 19.00 5.31 3.59
CA HIS A 20 18.07 6.07 4.43
C HIS A 20 16.75 6.38 3.71
N LEU A 21 16.09 5.33 3.21
CA LEU A 21 14.63 5.32 3.21
C LEU A 21 14.12 4.80 4.56
N GLU A 22 14.42 5.57 5.61
CA GLU A 22 13.60 5.53 6.81
C GLU A 22 12.14 5.71 6.38
N HIS A 23 11.23 5.02 7.07
CA HIS A 23 9.83 5.40 7.07
C HIS A 23 9.73 6.73 7.84
N ARG A 24 10.17 7.84 7.22
CA ARG A 24 9.89 9.17 7.73
C ARG A 24 8.38 9.25 7.86
N ALA A 25 7.90 9.31 9.09
CA ALA A 25 6.54 9.74 9.33
C ALA A 25 6.41 11.10 8.62
N GLU A 26 5.50 11.20 7.64
CA GLU A 26 5.15 12.47 7.02
C GLU A 26 4.87 13.45 8.16
N ALA A 27 5.58 14.58 8.16
CA ALA A 27 5.53 15.52 9.27
C ALA A 27 4.08 15.99 9.45
N ALA A 28 3.54 15.85 10.67
CA ALA A 28 2.15 16.19 10.93
C ALA A 28 1.88 17.66 10.56
N ALA A 29 0.92 17.90 9.68
CA ALA A 29 0.57 19.23 9.21
C ALA A 29 -0.02 20.06 10.36
N VAL A 30 -0.92 19.44 11.13
CA VAL A 30 -1.63 20.12 12.21
C VAL A 30 -0.78 20.09 13.48
N ASN A 31 -0.08 21.19 13.76
CA ASN A 31 0.60 21.39 15.04
C ASN A 31 -0.40 21.88 16.11
N PRO A 32 -0.69 21.08 17.16
CA PRO A 32 -1.59 21.50 18.23
C PRO A 32 -0.90 22.31 19.34
N ALA A 33 0.43 22.44 19.32
CA ALA A 33 1.21 23.15 20.33
C ALA A 33 1.28 24.67 20.09
N GLU A 34 0.57 25.19 19.08
CA GLU A 34 0.57 26.61 18.69
C GLU A 34 -0.85 27.17 18.50
N VAL A 35 -0.96 28.51 18.46
CA VAL A 35 -2.24 29.17 18.18
C VAL A 35 -2.64 28.90 16.73
N TYR A 36 -3.67 28.08 16.54
CA TYR A 36 -4.11 27.65 15.22
C TYR A 36 -4.94 28.75 14.54
N THR A 37 -4.36 29.39 13.51
CA THR A 37 -4.96 30.55 12.83
C THR A 37 -5.86 30.11 11.66
N TYR A 38 -6.63 31.06 11.12
CA TYR A 38 -7.43 30.84 9.92
C TYR A 38 -6.53 30.51 8.71
N GLU A 39 -5.43 31.24 8.54
CA GLU A 39 -4.48 31.08 7.44
C GLU A 39 -3.73 29.74 7.54
N LYS A 40 -3.34 29.32 8.74
CA LYS A 40 -2.76 27.99 8.97
C LYS A 40 -3.76 26.89 8.66
N MET A 41 -5.01 27.01 9.12
CA MET A 41 -6.07 26.07 8.76
C MET A 41 -6.23 25.94 7.24
N GLN A 42 -6.18 27.04 6.48
CA GLN A 42 -6.23 26.99 5.02
C GLN A 42 -5.05 26.22 4.41
N ALA A 43 -3.83 26.48 4.87
CA ALA A 43 -2.63 25.79 4.40
C ALA A 43 -2.68 24.29 4.71
N ASP A 44 -3.02 23.93 5.95
CA ASP A 44 -3.10 22.54 6.41
C ASP A 44 -4.22 21.76 5.71
N ILE A 45 -5.35 22.41 5.33
CA ILE A 45 -6.39 21.79 4.49
C ILE A 45 -5.85 21.42 3.09
N VAL A 46 -5.13 22.34 2.46
CA VAL A 46 -4.53 22.12 1.13
C VAL A 46 -3.49 21.00 1.19
N GLU A 47 -2.68 20.98 2.25
CA GLU A 47 -1.62 19.98 2.42
C GLU A 47 -2.19 18.59 2.73
N LEU A 48 -3.15 18.46 3.65
CA LEU A 48 -3.78 17.19 3.96
C LEU A 48 -4.54 16.60 2.76
N ALA A 49 -5.16 17.43 1.93
CA ALA A 49 -5.79 16.99 0.68
C ALA A 49 -4.76 16.44 -0.33
N LYS A 50 -3.53 16.98 -0.37
CA LYS A 50 -2.43 16.44 -1.19
C LYS A 50 -1.83 15.15 -0.63
N GLN A 51 -1.74 15.01 0.70
CA GLN A 51 -1.19 13.82 1.36
C GLN A 51 -2.13 12.60 1.35
N TYR A 52 -3.44 12.86 1.30
CA TYR A 52 -4.50 11.83 1.34
C TYR A 52 -5.59 12.07 0.27
N PRO A 53 -5.26 12.21 -1.02
CA PRO A 53 -6.21 12.63 -2.08
C PRO A 53 -7.35 11.62 -2.29
N ASP A 54 -7.08 10.37 -1.92
CA ASP A 54 -8.01 9.24 -1.93
C ASP A 54 -9.10 9.29 -0.85
N LEU A 55 -8.95 10.17 0.15
CA LEU A 55 -9.75 10.21 1.39
C LEU A 55 -10.25 11.60 1.75
N ILE A 56 -9.52 12.65 1.37
CA ILE A 56 -9.78 14.04 1.75
C ILE A 56 -10.07 14.86 0.50
N THR A 57 -11.25 15.48 0.48
CA THR A 57 -11.57 16.57 -0.44
C THR A 57 -12.05 17.78 0.37
N TYR A 58 -12.00 18.98 -0.20
CA TYR A 58 -12.51 20.17 0.49
C TYR A 58 -13.20 21.13 -0.49
N LYS A 59 -14.08 21.97 0.05
CA LYS A 59 -14.75 23.03 -0.69
C LYS A 59 -15.08 24.23 0.19
N VAL A 60 -15.32 25.38 -0.43
CA VAL A 60 -15.87 26.55 0.24
C VAL A 60 -17.39 26.43 0.25
N ILE A 61 -18.02 26.53 1.41
CA ILE A 61 -19.48 26.43 1.59
C ILE A 61 -20.17 27.79 1.79
N GLY A 62 -19.38 28.86 1.87
CA GLY A 62 -19.86 30.23 2.02
C GLY A 62 -18.74 31.18 2.42
N LYS A 63 -19.12 32.41 2.76
CA LYS A 63 -18.22 33.44 3.28
C LYS A 63 -18.76 34.01 4.59
N SER A 64 -17.85 34.46 5.45
CA SER A 64 -18.15 35.22 6.66
C SER A 64 -18.57 36.66 6.34
N GLU A 65 -19.01 37.38 7.38
CA GLU A 65 -19.42 38.79 7.29
C GLU A 65 -18.31 39.79 6.88
N TYR A 66 -17.04 39.37 6.89
CA TYR A 66 -15.88 40.08 6.33
C TYR A 66 -15.19 39.30 5.19
N GLY A 67 -15.90 38.37 4.55
CA GLY A 67 -15.51 37.79 3.26
C GLY A 67 -14.53 36.60 3.31
N ARG A 68 -14.11 36.16 4.50
CA ARG A 68 -13.28 34.95 4.69
C ARG A 68 -14.08 33.72 4.27
N ASN A 69 -13.43 32.78 3.59
CA ASN A 69 -14.08 31.54 3.13
C ASN A 69 -14.37 30.62 4.33
N ILE A 70 -15.55 30.01 4.33
CA ILE A 70 -15.89 28.95 5.29
C ILE A 70 -15.65 27.62 4.57
N TYR A 71 -14.71 26.83 5.09
CA TYR A 71 -14.28 25.57 4.48
C TYR A 71 -15.01 24.37 5.08
N ALA A 72 -15.50 23.48 4.21
CA ALA A 72 -15.87 22.12 4.55
C ALA A 72 -14.83 21.16 3.99
N VAL A 73 -14.43 20.18 4.80
CA VAL A 73 -13.42 19.16 4.47
C VAL A 73 -14.04 17.79 4.69
N SER A 74 -14.05 16.94 3.67
CA SER A 74 -14.48 15.55 3.78
C SER A 74 -13.34 14.67 4.28
N LEU A 75 -13.72 13.58 4.95
CA LEU A 75 -12.83 12.47 5.25
C LEU A 75 -13.60 11.16 5.13
N GLY A 76 -13.25 10.32 4.16
CA GLY A 76 -13.80 8.98 3.97
C GLY A 76 -14.26 8.70 2.55
N LYS A 77 -14.79 7.50 2.35
CA LYS A 77 -15.24 6.96 1.05
C LYS A 77 -16.68 6.42 1.08
N GLY A 78 -17.34 6.44 2.25
CA GLY A 78 -18.64 5.81 2.44
C GLY A 78 -19.82 6.77 2.31
N GLY A 79 -20.96 6.26 1.81
CA GLY A 79 -22.13 7.07 1.46
C GLY A 79 -22.94 7.65 2.63
N THR A 80 -22.67 7.28 3.88
CA THR A 80 -23.34 7.93 5.03
C THR A 80 -22.56 9.16 5.47
N ASN A 81 -23.14 10.34 5.31
CA ASN A 81 -22.53 11.59 5.76
C ASN A 81 -22.68 11.81 7.27
N ILE A 82 -21.64 12.35 7.89
CA ILE A 82 -21.57 12.72 9.32
C ILE A 82 -21.07 14.15 9.38
N PHE A 83 -21.60 14.99 10.27
CA PHE A 83 -21.21 16.40 10.33
C PHE A 83 -20.49 16.76 11.62
N ILE A 84 -19.30 17.34 11.51
CA ILE A 84 -18.47 17.75 12.65
C ILE A 84 -18.11 19.22 12.45
N ASN A 85 -18.31 20.06 13.47
CA ASN A 85 -18.00 21.49 13.37
C ASN A 85 -17.34 22.02 14.64
N GLY A 86 -16.77 23.22 14.54
CA GLY A 86 -16.10 23.91 15.65
C GLY A 86 -16.00 25.41 15.43
N SER A 87 -15.67 26.11 16.49
CA SER A 87 -15.51 27.57 16.52
C SER A 87 -16.71 28.33 15.97
N HIS A 88 -17.93 27.98 16.39
CA HIS A 88 -19.07 28.90 16.32
C HIS A 88 -18.80 30.16 17.15
N HIS A 89 -18.13 29.99 18.29
CA HIS A 89 -17.70 31.09 19.14
C HIS A 89 -16.22 31.40 18.94
N ALA A 90 -15.90 32.69 18.85
CA ALA A 90 -14.57 33.23 18.53
C ALA A 90 -13.43 32.81 19.47
N ARG A 91 -13.67 32.78 20.78
CA ARG A 91 -12.67 32.37 21.79
C ARG A 91 -12.48 30.87 21.93
N GLU A 92 -13.28 30.06 21.23
CA GLU A 92 -13.31 28.60 21.40
C GLU A 92 -12.50 27.90 20.29
N TRP A 93 -11.50 28.60 19.74
CA TRP A 93 -10.71 28.24 18.55
C TRP A 93 -9.90 26.95 18.68
N MET A 94 -9.66 26.45 19.90
CA MET A 94 -9.06 25.13 20.12
C MET A 94 -9.92 23.98 19.55
N THR A 95 -11.22 24.21 19.37
CA THR A 95 -12.12 23.26 18.69
C THR A 95 -11.78 23.13 17.18
N THR A 96 -11.27 24.18 16.53
CA THR A 96 -10.71 24.10 15.17
C THR A 96 -9.46 23.21 15.15
N THR A 97 -8.54 23.40 16.09
CA THR A 97 -7.34 22.56 16.24
C THR A 97 -7.72 21.11 16.45
N LEU A 98 -8.70 20.82 17.33
CA LEU A 98 -9.20 19.48 17.58
C LEU A 98 -9.79 18.84 16.33
N ASN A 99 -10.61 19.57 15.58
CA ASN A 99 -11.24 19.05 14.35
C ASN A 99 -10.22 18.73 13.26
N MET A 100 -9.26 19.63 13.01
CA MET A 100 -8.20 19.40 12.01
C MET A 100 -7.26 18.28 12.42
N TYR A 101 -6.84 18.23 13.69
CA TYR A 101 -5.98 17.18 14.20
C TYR A 101 -6.69 15.81 14.17
N MET A 102 -7.98 15.76 14.54
CA MET A 102 -8.80 14.55 14.44
C MET A 102 -8.86 14.03 13.00
N LEU A 103 -9.09 14.92 12.03
CA LEU A 103 -9.13 14.61 10.61
C LEU A 103 -7.79 14.02 10.12
N GLU A 104 -6.66 14.65 10.44
CA GLU A 104 -5.33 14.16 10.12
C GLU A 104 -5.03 12.80 10.76
N GLN A 105 -5.27 12.64 12.07
CA GLN A 105 -4.99 11.40 12.78
C GLN A 105 -5.84 10.24 12.22
N TYR A 106 -7.07 10.50 11.82
CA TYR A 106 -7.94 9.51 11.18
C TYR A 106 -7.46 9.15 9.77
N ALA A 107 -7.04 10.13 8.95
CA ALA A 107 -6.47 9.87 7.61
C ALA A 107 -5.16 9.06 7.69
N SER A 108 -4.25 9.44 8.60
CA SER A 108 -3.01 8.72 8.88
C SER A 108 -3.28 7.29 9.37
N ALA A 109 -4.21 7.10 10.30
CA ALA A 109 -4.60 5.78 10.80
C ALA A 109 -5.24 4.92 9.71
N TYR A 110 -6.03 5.50 8.80
CA TYR A 110 -6.52 4.79 7.62
C TYR A 110 -5.36 4.33 6.72
N LYS A 111 -4.47 5.24 6.29
CA LYS A 111 -3.33 4.92 5.40
C LYS A 111 -2.49 3.78 6.00
N SER A 112 -2.12 3.90 7.28
CA SER A 112 -1.33 2.90 8.02
C SER A 112 -2.08 1.67 8.54
N GLY A 113 -3.42 1.62 8.48
CA GLY A 113 -4.23 0.49 8.98
C GLY A 113 -4.26 0.37 10.51
N ARG A 114 -4.10 1.47 11.23
CA ARG A 114 -4.13 1.53 12.71
C ARG A 114 -5.55 1.71 13.24
N THR A 115 -5.77 1.30 14.48
CA THR A 115 -6.97 1.62 15.26
C THR A 115 -6.75 2.91 16.07
N ILE A 116 -7.85 3.60 16.42
CA ILE A 116 -7.85 4.73 17.37
C ILE A 116 -8.91 4.48 18.42
N ALA A 117 -8.56 4.58 19.70
CA ALA A 117 -9.44 4.24 20.84
C ALA A 117 -10.12 2.85 20.71
N GLY A 118 -9.45 1.89 20.08
CA GLY A 118 -9.97 0.54 19.82
C GLY A 118 -10.88 0.41 18.59
N ALA A 119 -11.26 1.50 17.92
CA ALA A 119 -12.07 1.49 16.71
C ALA A 119 -11.20 1.27 15.44
N ASP A 120 -11.69 0.46 14.50
CA ASP A 120 -11.09 0.29 13.18
C ASP A 120 -11.47 1.47 12.26
N VAL A 121 -10.52 2.40 12.12
CA VAL A 121 -10.66 3.62 11.33
C VAL A 121 -10.98 3.33 9.86
N ARG A 122 -10.47 2.22 9.29
CA ARG A 122 -10.79 1.85 7.91
C ARG A 122 -12.24 1.41 7.75
N THR A 123 -12.75 0.61 8.69
CA THR A 123 -14.16 0.20 8.67
C THR A 123 -15.10 1.40 8.79
N HIS A 124 -14.80 2.38 9.64
CA HIS A 124 -15.59 3.60 9.72
C HIS A 124 -15.53 4.44 8.43
N LEU A 125 -14.33 4.80 7.97
CA LEU A 125 -14.18 5.67 6.78
C LEU A 125 -14.60 5.02 5.46
N ASN A 126 -14.66 3.69 5.36
CA ASN A 126 -15.25 3.02 4.19
C ASN A 126 -16.79 2.95 4.23
N ARG A 127 -17.41 3.21 5.39
CA ARG A 127 -18.87 3.21 5.59
C ARG A 127 -19.47 4.61 5.65
N THR A 128 -18.68 5.59 6.12
CA THR A 128 -19.09 6.99 6.28
C THR A 128 -18.14 7.97 5.61
N THR A 129 -18.65 9.15 5.30
CA THR A 129 -17.85 10.34 5.01
C THR A 129 -18.10 11.37 6.12
N MET A 130 -17.05 11.71 6.89
CA MET A 130 -17.10 12.75 7.91
C MET A 130 -16.80 14.09 7.27
N TRP A 131 -17.76 15.02 7.30
CA TRP A 131 -17.60 16.39 6.85
C TRP A 131 -17.32 17.30 8.04
N PHE A 132 -16.10 17.83 8.07
CA PHE A 132 -15.63 18.79 9.05
C PHE A 132 -15.85 20.22 8.53
N VAL A 133 -16.44 21.10 9.32
CA VAL A 133 -16.31 22.56 9.17
C VAL A 133 -15.52 23.06 10.37
N PRO A 134 -14.17 23.10 10.30
CA PRO A 134 -13.34 23.28 11.48
C PRO A 134 -13.48 24.66 12.12
N MET A 135 -13.76 25.69 11.33
CA MET A 135 -13.90 27.07 11.80
C MET A 135 -15.15 27.73 11.18
N VAL A 136 -16.26 27.70 11.92
CA VAL A 136 -17.53 28.32 11.49
C VAL A 136 -17.47 29.84 11.55
N ASN A 137 -16.72 30.41 12.50
CA ASN A 137 -16.60 31.85 12.75
C ASN A 137 -15.18 32.39 12.48
N PRO A 138 -14.70 32.41 11.22
CA PRO A 138 -13.32 32.80 10.93
C PRO A 138 -13.03 34.26 11.29
N ASP A 139 -14.01 35.16 11.15
CA ASP A 139 -13.86 36.57 11.54
C ASP A 139 -13.71 36.72 13.05
N GLY A 140 -14.59 36.08 13.83
CA GLY A 140 -14.55 36.16 15.28
C GLY A 140 -13.26 35.57 15.84
N VAL A 141 -12.85 34.39 15.35
CA VAL A 141 -11.58 33.75 15.75
C VAL A 141 -10.39 34.69 15.45
N THR A 142 -10.32 35.24 14.24
CA THR A 142 -9.27 36.18 13.85
C THR A 142 -9.27 37.44 14.73
N LEU A 143 -10.44 37.99 15.06
CA LEU A 143 -10.57 39.16 15.93
C LEU A 143 -10.09 38.88 17.36
N GLN A 144 -10.42 37.71 17.92
CA GLN A 144 -9.99 37.32 19.25
C GLN A 144 -8.46 37.04 19.29
N GLN A 145 -7.92 36.41 18.24
CA GLN A 145 -6.49 36.08 18.18
C GLN A 145 -5.64 37.35 18.00
N PHE A 146 -5.99 38.20 17.05
CA PHE A 146 -5.14 39.31 16.59
C PHE A 146 -5.64 40.72 16.93
N GLY A 147 -6.91 40.88 17.32
CA GLY A 147 -7.52 42.19 17.56
C GLY A 147 -7.76 42.99 16.27
N LEU A 148 -7.85 44.31 16.42
CA LEU A 148 -8.26 45.24 15.36
C LEU A 148 -7.35 45.25 14.13
N LYS A 149 -6.07 44.89 14.26
CA LYS A 149 -5.10 44.90 13.14
C LYS A 149 -5.45 43.95 11.99
N ALA A 150 -6.31 42.95 12.24
CA ALA A 150 -6.78 42.00 11.23
C ALA A 150 -8.12 42.41 10.58
N PHE A 151 -8.56 43.65 10.80
CA PHE A 151 -9.81 44.22 10.31
C PHE A 151 -9.58 45.61 9.72
N PRO A 152 -10.36 46.02 8.68
CA PRO A 152 -10.24 47.35 8.10
C PRO A 152 -10.57 48.44 9.14
N SER A 153 -9.86 49.56 9.08
CA SER A 153 -9.97 50.67 10.05
C SER A 153 -11.40 51.19 10.24
N SER A 154 -12.21 51.16 9.18
CA SER A 154 -13.64 51.52 9.21
C SER A 154 -14.49 50.66 10.16
N ALA A 155 -14.06 49.42 10.46
CA ALA A 155 -14.76 48.53 11.39
C ALA A 155 -14.39 48.79 12.86
N HIS A 156 -13.25 49.44 13.13
CA HIS A 156 -12.63 49.45 14.48
C HIS A 156 -13.55 50.07 15.55
N ALA A 157 -14.14 51.23 15.26
CA ALA A 157 -15.06 51.90 16.18
C ALA A 157 -16.29 51.04 16.51
N GLY A 158 -16.83 50.32 15.52
CA GLY A 158 -17.94 49.39 15.70
C GLY A 158 -17.57 48.19 16.57
N LEU A 159 -16.41 47.57 16.29
CA LEU A 159 -15.89 46.43 17.07
C LEU A 159 -15.65 46.81 18.54
N ILE A 160 -15.01 47.94 18.81
CA ILE A 160 -14.80 48.48 20.17
C ILE A 160 -16.15 48.73 20.88
N LYS A 161 -17.12 49.36 20.20
CA LYS A 161 -18.45 49.63 20.74
C LYS A 161 -19.19 48.34 21.12
N MET A 162 -19.17 47.33 20.25
CA MET A 162 -19.75 46.01 20.53
C MET A 162 -19.01 45.25 21.65
N ASN A 163 -17.73 45.55 21.89
CA ASN A 163 -16.93 45.03 23.00
C ASN A 163 -17.04 45.88 24.28
N ALA A 164 -18.10 46.69 24.41
CA ALA A 164 -18.33 47.58 25.56
C ALA A 164 -17.18 48.56 25.84
N GLY A 165 -16.53 49.08 24.80
CA GLY A 165 -15.42 50.02 24.89
C GLY A 165 -14.03 49.36 24.99
N SER A 166 -13.96 48.04 25.21
CA SER A 166 -12.68 47.33 25.32
C SER A 166 -11.97 47.17 23.97
N LYS A 167 -10.66 47.43 23.96
CA LYS A 167 -9.74 47.08 22.87
C LYS A 167 -9.13 45.68 23.02
N ASP A 168 -9.35 45.01 24.17
CA ASP A 168 -8.99 43.61 24.37
C ASP A 168 -10.14 42.70 23.92
N PHE A 169 -9.87 41.90 22.89
CA PHE A 169 -10.82 40.98 22.25
C PHE A 169 -10.68 39.52 22.73
N LYS A 170 -9.83 39.19 23.71
CA LYS A 170 -9.69 37.80 24.23
C LYS A 170 -11.01 37.18 24.71
N ARG A 171 -11.91 38.02 25.22
CA ARG A 171 -13.27 37.60 25.64
C ARG A 171 -14.31 37.48 24.54
N TRP A 172 -13.98 37.89 23.32
CA TRP A 172 -14.94 37.95 22.20
C TRP A 172 -15.52 36.56 21.90
N LYS A 173 -16.84 36.47 21.78
CA LYS A 173 -17.58 35.22 21.55
C LYS A 173 -18.31 35.23 20.20
N ALA A 174 -18.86 36.37 19.82
CA ALA A 174 -19.67 36.58 18.61
C ALA A 174 -18.88 36.49 17.29
N ASN A 175 -19.56 36.61 16.14
CA ASN A 175 -18.94 36.84 14.84
C ASN A 175 -18.43 38.28 14.66
N GLY A 176 -17.88 38.61 13.49
CA GLY A 176 -17.35 39.95 13.20
C GLY A 176 -18.39 41.08 13.27
N LYS A 177 -19.69 40.78 13.25
CA LYS A 177 -20.79 41.75 13.37
C LYS A 177 -21.49 41.68 14.74
N GLY A 178 -20.86 41.05 15.73
CA GLY A 178 -21.39 40.98 17.09
C GLY A 178 -22.65 40.13 17.24
N VAL A 179 -22.85 39.13 16.36
CA VAL A 179 -23.93 38.13 16.46
C VAL A 179 -23.38 36.82 17.06
N ASP A 180 -24.07 36.25 18.02
CA ASP A 180 -23.74 34.95 18.63
C ASP A 180 -24.26 33.83 17.71
N LEU A 181 -23.36 33.17 16.97
CA LEU A 181 -23.73 32.19 15.95
C LEU A 181 -24.46 30.97 16.51
N ASN A 182 -24.20 30.60 17.76
CA ASN A 182 -24.92 29.50 18.43
C ASN A 182 -26.23 29.97 19.11
N ARG A 183 -26.77 31.11 18.65
CA ARG A 183 -28.12 31.62 18.98
C ARG A 183 -28.92 32.00 17.73
N GLN A 184 -28.44 31.61 16.55
CA GLN A 184 -28.94 32.04 15.25
C GLN A 184 -29.72 30.96 14.49
N TYR A 185 -29.74 29.72 14.97
CA TYR A 185 -30.46 28.64 14.32
C TYR A 185 -31.96 28.70 14.67
N PRO A 186 -32.88 28.26 13.78
CA PRO A 186 -34.33 28.35 14.00
C PRO A 186 -34.84 27.24 14.93
N ALA A 187 -34.39 27.26 16.19
CA ALA A 187 -34.79 26.33 17.25
C ALA A 187 -35.20 27.14 18.48
N ASP A 188 -36.50 27.28 18.73
CA ASP A 188 -37.08 28.13 19.80
C ASP A 188 -36.50 29.56 19.86
N TRP A 189 -36.11 30.11 18.69
CA TRP A 189 -35.33 31.36 18.61
C TRP A 189 -36.04 32.57 19.24
N ALA A 190 -37.37 32.60 19.20
CA ALA A 190 -38.18 33.65 19.81
C ALA A 190 -37.90 33.77 21.33
N ASN A 191 -37.82 32.64 22.02
CA ASN A 191 -37.76 32.55 23.48
C ASN A 191 -36.34 32.55 24.08
N ILE A 192 -35.31 32.77 23.26
CA ILE A 192 -33.91 32.90 23.70
C ILE A 192 -33.76 34.01 24.73
N LYS A 193 -33.29 33.65 25.93
CA LYS A 193 -33.06 34.54 27.07
C LYS A 193 -31.68 35.21 27.00
N SER A 194 -31.48 36.24 27.83
CA SER A 194 -30.20 36.96 27.99
C SER A 194 -29.66 37.60 26.71
N ASN A 195 -30.55 37.94 25.78
CA ASN A 195 -30.24 38.68 24.56
C ASN A 195 -30.01 40.18 24.88
N PRO A 196 -28.84 40.78 24.54
CA PRO A 196 -28.59 42.21 24.72
C PRO A 196 -29.39 43.15 23.80
N GLY A 197 -30.18 42.60 22.87
CA GLY A 197 -31.07 43.37 21.98
C GLY A 197 -30.37 44.11 20.83
N LYS A 198 -29.03 44.12 20.81
CA LYS A 198 -28.19 44.78 19.79
C LYS A 198 -26.85 44.04 19.65
N PRO A 199 -26.11 44.22 18.54
CA PRO A 199 -24.78 43.65 18.34
C PRO A 199 -23.84 43.84 19.54
N TYR A 200 -23.20 42.75 19.97
CA TYR A 200 -22.42 42.71 21.21
C TYR A 200 -21.41 41.56 21.19
N TYR A 201 -20.37 41.61 22.04
CA TYR A 201 -19.32 40.58 22.08
C TYR A 201 -19.82 39.16 22.40
N LYS A 202 -21.03 39.01 22.98
CA LYS A 202 -21.69 37.72 23.27
C LYS A 202 -23.22 37.84 23.29
N ASN A 203 -23.91 36.70 23.18
CA ASN A 203 -25.35 36.51 23.39
C ASN A 203 -26.34 37.25 22.47
N TYR A 204 -25.92 38.18 21.60
CA TYR A 204 -26.86 38.80 20.65
C TYR A 204 -27.35 37.77 19.64
N LYS A 205 -28.65 37.48 19.67
CA LYS A 205 -29.27 36.41 18.86
C LYS A 205 -29.54 36.78 17.39
N GLY A 206 -29.13 37.98 16.96
CA GLY A 206 -29.48 38.57 15.66
C GLY A 206 -30.85 39.26 15.65
N SER A 207 -31.22 39.82 14.51
CA SER A 207 -32.54 40.44 14.27
C SER A 207 -33.62 39.42 13.91
N GLN A 208 -33.22 38.32 13.28
CA GLN A 208 -34.05 37.18 12.90
C GLN A 208 -33.16 35.93 12.79
N PRO A 209 -33.70 34.70 12.98
CA PRO A 209 -32.91 33.48 12.80
C PRO A 209 -32.34 33.42 11.38
N GLN A 210 -31.19 32.75 11.23
CA GLN A 210 -30.48 32.58 9.97
C GLN A 210 -30.05 33.90 9.26
N SER A 211 -30.12 35.07 9.92
CA SER A 211 -29.62 36.33 9.35
C SER A 211 -28.11 36.34 9.00
N ALA A 212 -27.24 35.89 9.91
CA ALA A 212 -25.78 35.84 9.76
C ALA A 212 -25.30 34.87 8.68
N SER A 213 -24.35 35.32 7.87
CA SER A 213 -23.84 34.63 6.68
C SER A 213 -23.20 33.27 7.00
N GLU A 214 -22.52 33.16 8.15
CA GLU A 214 -21.92 31.91 8.60
C GLU A 214 -22.98 30.83 8.85
N VAL A 215 -24.10 31.18 9.48
CA VAL A 215 -25.17 30.22 9.81
C VAL A 215 -25.98 29.82 8.57
N LYS A 216 -26.17 30.74 7.61
CA LYS A 216 -26.72 30.40 6.29
C LYS A 216 -25.86 29.33 5.60
N ALA A 217 -24.54 29.50 5.58
CA ALA A 217 -23.61 28.55 4.98
C ALA A 217 -23.70 27.16 5.64
N ILE A 218 -23.74 27.08 6.98
CA ILE A 218 -23.90 25.80 7.70
C ILE A 218 -25.23 25.12 7.37
N ILE A 219 -26.34 25.86 7.41
CA ILE A 219 -27.68 25.26 7.20
C ILE A 219 -27.84 24.78 5.76
N ASN A 220 -27.39 25.57 4.78
CA ASN A 220 -27.37 25.15 3.38
C ASN A 220 -26.52 23.89 3.19
N PHE A 221 -25.34 23.83 3.80
CA PHE A 221 -24.45 22.68 3.70
C PHE A 221 -24.99 21.42 4.40
N VAL A 222 -25.63 21.55 5.56
CA VAL A 222 -26.30 20.42 6.24
C VAL A 222 -27.49 19.90 5.42
N ASN A 223 -28.26 20.79 4.80
CA ASN A 223 -29.35 20.41 3.88
C ASN A 223 -28.83 19.73 2.61
N GLU A 224 -27.64 20.10 2.13
CA GLU A 224 -26.95 19.48 1.00
C GLU A 224 -26.49 18.06 1.35
N ILE A 225 -25.66 17.88 2.38
CA ILE A 225 -25.04 16.58 2.69
C ILE A 225 -25.95 15.62 3.46
N LYS A 226 -27.03 16.12 4.09
CA LYS A 226 -28.02 15.34 4.86
C LYS A 226 -27.36 14.37 5.85
N PRO A 227 -26.61 14.88 6.85
CA PRO A 227 -25.79 14.04 7.70
C PRO A 227 -26.66 13.24 8.67
N ALA A 228 -26.31 11.98 8.92
CA ALA A 228 -27.07 11.05 9.75
C ALA A 228 -26.90 11.28 11.27
N SER A 229 -25.87 12.04 11.66
CA SER A 229 -25.60 12.47 13.04
C SER A 229 -24.57 13.60 13.03
N ALA A 230 -24.50 14.39 14.13
CA ALA A 230 -23.63 15.55 14.19
C ALA A 230 -22.90 15.78 15.54
N LEU A 231 -21.74 16.45 15.46
CA LEU A 231 -20.96 16.97 16.58
C LEU A 231 -20.70 18.48 16.38
N ALA A 232 -21.02 19.29 17.38
CA ALA A 232 -20.64 20.70 17.45
C ALA A 232 -19.69 20.92 18.63
N TYR A 233 -18.39 21.00 18.37
CA TYR A 233 -17.40 21.21 19.43
C TYR A 233 -17.36 22.66 19.89
N HIS A 234 -17.43 22.83 21.21
CA HIS A 234 -17.37 24.10 21.92
C HIS A 234 -16.33 24.03 23.04
N SER A 235 -16.06 25.15 23.72
CA SER A 235 -15.29 25.13 24.97
C SER A 235 -15.82 26.18 25.97
N SER A 236 -15.95 25.91 27.26
CA SER A 236 -15.27 24.85 28.03
C SER A 236 -16.07 24.43 29.27
N GLY A 237 -15.73 23.27 29.82
CA GLY A 237 -16.34 22.77 31.06
C GLY A 237 -16.28 21.25 31.27
N GLN A 238 -15.83 20.47 30.27
CA GLN A 238 -15.89 19.00 30.27
C GLN A 238 -17.33 18.50 30.47
N ILE A 239 -18.26 19.11 29.73
CA ILE A 239 -19.70 18.78 29.75
C ILE A 239 -20.20 18.44 28.34
N LEU A 240 -21.34 17.74 28.27
CA LEU A 240 -21.96 17.29 27.03
C LEU A 240 -23.43 17.70 26.99
N TYR A 241 -23.80 18.62 26.09
CA TYR A 241 -25.21 18.83 25.74
C TYR A 241 -25.61 17.84 24.64
N TRP A 242 -26.82 17.30 24.76
CA TRP A 242 -27.33 16.22 23.88
C TRP A 242 -28.85 16.27 23.68
N LYS A 243 -29.56 17.13 24.43
CA LYS A 243 -31.02 17.15 24.51
C LYS A 243 -31.58 18.53 24.19
N PHE A 244 -32.52 18.58 23.25
CA PHE A 244 -33.38 19.73 22.99
C PHE A 244 -34.78 19.24 22.57
N HIS A 245 -35.73 19.31 23.51
CA HIS A 245 -37.14 18.91 23.39
C HIS A 245 -37.48 17.49 22.89
N GLN A 246 -36.54 16.62 22.51
CA GLN A 246 -36.89 15.25 22.11
C GLN A 246 -37.43 14.42 23.30
N THR A 247 -38.36 13.51 22.98
CA THR A 247 -39.12 12.66 23.91
C THR A 247 -39.24 11.24 23.37
N GLY A 248 -39.66 10.29 24.22
CA GLY A 248 -39.86 8.88 23.85
C GLY A 248 -38.61 8.25 23.22
N ALA A 249 -38.80 7.42 22.20
CA ALA A 249 -37.71 6.70 21.55
C ALA A 249 -36.55 7.59 21.03
N LEU A 250 -36.81 8.85 20.67
CA LEU A 250 -35.75 9.80 20.29
C LEU A 250 -34.90 10.22 21.49
N TYR A 251 -35.54 10.46 22.65
CA TYR A 251 -34.85 10.72 23.91
C TYR A 251 -34.02 9.50 24.33
N ASP A 252 -34.59 8.29 24.32
CA ASP A 252 -33.91 7.08 24.78
C ASP A 252 -32.67 6.77 23.93
N ARG A 253 -32.81 6.88 22.61
CA ARG A 253 -31.72 6.75 21.63
C ARG A 253 -30.59 7.76 21.89
N ASP A 254 -30.93 9.05 21.95
CA ASP A 254 -29.92 10.11 22.10
C ASP A 254 -29.26 10.07 23.47
N HIS A 255 -30.00 9.67 24.52
CA HIS A 255 -29.49 9.50 25.88
C HIS A 255 -28.49 8.35 25.98
N GLN A 256 -28.79 7.21 25.35
CA GLN A 256 -27.89 6.06 25.29
C GLN A 256 -26.54 6.45 24.66
N TYR A 257 -26.58 7.16 23.52
CA TYR A 257 -25.38 7.63 22.83
C TYR A 257 -24.64 8.71 23.62
N ALA A 258 -25.35 9.66 24.23
CA ALA A 258 -24.75 10.68 25.08
C ALA A 258 -24.01 10.05 26.28
N LYS A 259 -24.60 9.02 26.93
CA LYS A 259 -23.96 8.29 28.03
C LYS A 259 -22.69 7.57 27.59
N ALA A 260 -22.66 7.03 26.37
CA ALA A 260 -21.46 6.41 25.82
C ALA A 260 -20.35 7.45 25.56
N ILE A 261 -20.69 8.60 24.94
CA ILE A 261 -19.74 9.71 24.74
C ILE A 261 -19.21 10.21 26.08
N GLY A 262 -20.09 10.47 27.07
CA GLY A 262 -19.68 10.88 28.42
C GLY A 262 -18.77 9.88 29.11
N LYS A 263 -18.98 8.57 28.93
CA LYS A 263 -18.05 7.53 29.42
C LYS A 263 -16.70 7.54 28.70
N MET A 264 -16.68 7.83 27.39
CA MET A 264 -15.44 7.90 26.60
C MET A 264 -14.59 9.12 26.94
N THR A 265 -15.22 10.29 27.10
CA THR A 265 -14.53 11.57 27.36
C THR A 265 -14.30 11.85 28.85
N GLY A 266 -15.10 11.23 29.72
CA GLY A 266 -15.25 11.61 31.13
C GLY A 266 -16.14 12.85 31.34
N TYR A 267 -16.91 13.28 30.34
CA TYR A 267 -17.70 14.53 30.42
C TYR A 267 -19.06 14.30 31.09
N SER A 268 -19.47 15.26 31.90
CA SER A 268 -20.79 15.25 32.55
C SER A 268 -21.89 15.61 31.55
N LEU A 269 -22.92 14.76 31.45
CA LEU A 269 -24.10 15.05 30.63
C LEU A 269 -24.89 16.19 31.25
N VAL A 270 -25.21 17.20 30.45
CA VAL A 270 -26.16 18.26 30.83
C VAL A 270 -27.57 17.72 30.64
N TYR A 271 -28.42 17.87 31.66
CA TYR A 271 -29.85 17.59 31.59
C TYR A 271 -30.60 18.93 31.62
N PRO A 272 -31.07 19.45 30.48
CA PRO A 272 -31.75 20.75 30.45
C PRO A 272 -33.11 20.68 31.16
N GLY A 273 -33.42 21.72 31.92
CA GLY A 273 -34.72 21.88 32.57
C GLY A 273 -35.87 22.06 31.57
N ALA A 274 -37.10 22.21 32.08
CA ALA A 274 -38.33 22.17 31.28
C ALA A 274 -38.45 23.21 30.15
N ARG A 275 -37.69 24.31 30.21
CA ARG A 275 -37.64 25.37 29.19
C ARG A 275 -36.18 25.73 28.86
N PRO A 276 -35.47 24.91 28.06
CA PRO A 276 -34.09 25.21 27.65
C PRO A 276 -34.05 26.48 26.78
N SER A 277 -32.92 27.18 26.76
CA SER A 277 -32.69 28.20 25.71
C SER A 277 -32.31 27.48 24.43
N GLY A 278 -33.08 27.67 23.37
CA GLY A 278 -32.69 27.22 22.03
C GLY A 278 -31.71 28.16 21.33
N GLY A 279 -31.69 28.05 20.00
CA GLY A 279 -30.90 28.84 19.06
C GLY A 279 -29.58 28.21 18.63
N GLY A 280 -29.16 27.11 19.26
CA GLY A 280 -27.91 26.42 18.96
C GLY A 280 -28.01 25.50 17.75
N PHE A 281 -26.85 25.14 17.21
CA PHE A 281 -26.74 24.17 16.11
C PHE A 281 -27.40 22.83 16.46
N THR A 282 -27.05 22.27 17.61
CA THR A 282 -27.54 20.95 18.07
C THR A 282 -29.04 20.98 18.37
N ASP A 283 -29.55 22.10 18.90
CA ASP A 283 -30.97 22.32 19.15
C ASP A 283 -31.76 22.21 17.84
N TRP A 284 -31.31 22.92 16.80
CA TRP A 284 -31.90 22.87 15.47
C TRP A 284 -31.73 21.51 14.81
N PHE A 285 -30.54 20.91 14.89
CA PHE A 285 -30.29 19.63 14.24
C PHE A 285 -31.19 18.51 14.79
N THR A 286 -31.27 18.40 16.12
CA THR A 286 -32.11 17.41 16.82
C THR A 286 -33.60 17.71 16.69
N SER A 287 -34.03 18.98 16.74
CA SER A 287 -35.45 19.34 16.60
C SER A 287 -35.98 19.25 15.17
N THR A 288 -35.19 19.65 14.17
CA THR A 288 -35.60 19.66 12.76
C THR A 288 -35.43 18.30 12.10
N HIS A 289 -34.25 17.67 12.20
CA HIS A 289 -33.99 16.40 11.49
C HIS A 289 -34.32 15.15 12.32
N LYS A 290 -34.58 15.28 13.63
CA LYS A 290 -34.82 14.16 14.56
C LYS A 290 -33.65 13.15 14.64
N LEU A 291 -32.44 13.59 14.30
CA LEU A 291 -31.21 12.79 14.31
C LEU A 291 -30.30 13.17 15.50
N PRO A 292 -29.39 12.28 15.95
CA PRO A 292 -28.54 12.56 17.11
C PRO A 292 -27.54 13.68 16.81
N GLY A 293 -27.58 14.72 17.64
CA GLY A 293 -26.60 15.81 17.66
C GLY A 293 -26.05 15.99 19.06
N PHE A 294 -24.75 16.26 19.18
CA PHE A 294 -24.09 16.43 20.48
C PHE A 294 -23.19 17.67 20.47
N THR A 295 -23.12 18.35 21.62
CA THR A 295 -22.25 19.51 21.85
C THR A 295 -21.28 19.23 22.99
N PRO A 296 -20.05 18.74 22.72
CA PRO A 296 -19.01 18.59 23.72
C PRO A 296 -18.35 19.95 24.02
N GLU A 297 -18.35 20.35 25.28
CA GLU A 297 -17.63 21.52 25.80
C GLU A 297 -16.25 21.07 26.31
N ILE A 298 -15.22 21.18 25.46
CA ILE A 298 -13.90 20.61 25.71
C ILE A 298 -13.09 21.41 26.73
N GLY A 299 -12.15 20.74 27.40
CA GLY A 299 -11.20 21.36 28.34
C GLY A 299 -11.83 21.86 29.65
N ARG A 300 -11.00 22.11 30.67
CA ARG A 300 -11.46 22.68 31.94
C ARG A 300 -11.99 24.10 31.74
N TYR A 301 -12.95 24.51 32.57
CA TYR A 301 -13.62 25.81 32.45
C TYR A 301 -12.62 26.98 32.46
N ALA A 302 -12.59 27.73 31.35
CA ALA A 302 -11.66 28.84 31.10
C ALA A 302 -12.29 30.24 31.30
N GLY A 303 -13.57 30.33 31.67
CA GLY A 303 -14.25 31.63 31.84
C GLY A 303 -14.49 32.38 30.54
N GLU A 304 -14.22 33.69 30.54
CA GLU A 304 -14.41 34.57 29.38
C GLU A 304 -13.14 34.71 28.53
N THR A 305 -12.46 33.62 28.20
CA THR A 305 -11.28 33.60 27.31
C THR A 305 -11.13 32.23 26.63
N SER A 306 -10.06 32.05 25.84
CA SER A 306 -9.72 30.78 25.21
C SER A 306 -8.98 29.83 26.15
N LEU A 307 -9.13 28.52 25.92
CA LEU A 307 -8.32 27.49 26.58
C LEU A 307 -6.80 27.70 26.36
N PRO A 308 -5.94 27.47 27.36
CA PRO A 308 -4.49 27.47 27.17
C PRO A 308 -4.07 26.20 26.42
N LEU A 309 -3.06 26.32 25.54
CA LEU A 309 -2.59 25.24 24.65
C LEU A 309 -2.22 23.94 25.38
N SER A 310 -1.80 24.02 26.65
CA SER A 310 -1.52 22.87 27.52
C SER A 310 -2.72 21.94 27.73
N GLU A 311 -3.96 22.40 27.52
CA GLU A 311 -5.16 21.55 27.60
C GLU A 311 -5.26 20.54 26.44
N PHE A 312 -4.63 20.81 25.29
CA PHE A 312 -4.88 20.06 24.07
C PHE A 312 -4.62 18.56 24.22
N GLN A 313 -3.53 18.16 24.87
CA GLN A 313 -3.20 16.74 25.01
C GLN A 313 -4.27 15.95 25.79
N SER A 314 -4.84 16.57 26.83
CA SER A 314 -5.96 16.00 27.60
C SER A 314 -7.23 15.92 26.73
N ILE A 315 -7.55 17.02 26.06
CA ILE A 315 -8.70 17.13 25.14
C ILE A 315 -8.63 16.06 24.03
N TRP A 316 -7.47 15.88 23.38
CA TRP A 316 -7.29 14.86 22.36
C TRP A 316 -7.47 13.46 22.94
N LYS A 317 -6.82 13.15 24.07
CA LYS A 317 -6.97 11.84 24.75
C LYS A 317 -8.44 11.51 25.05
N GLN A 318 -9.23 12.51 25.45
CA GLN A 318 -10.66 12.38 25.73
C GLN A 318 -11.52 12.22 24.47
N ASN A 319 -11.20 12.93 23.38
CA ASN A 319 -12.09 13.04 22.21
C ASN A 319 -11.67 12.21 20.99
N GLN A 320 -10.47 11.64 20.97
CA GLN A 320 -9.91 10.87 19.83
C GLN A 320 -10.83 9.76 19.26
N GLY A 321 -11.69 9.14 20.08
CA GLY A 321 -12.65 8.13 19.63
C GLY A 321 -14.05 8.66 19.26
N VAL A 322 -14.37 9.91 19.61
CA VAL A 322 -15.75 10.43 19.59
C VAL A 322 -16.27 10.62 18.16
N GLY A 323 -15.43 11.10 17.24
CA GLY A 323 -15.78 11.23 15.82
C GLY A 323 -16.14 9.87 15.19
N LEU A 324 -15.31 8.85 15.41
CA LEU A 324 -15.55 7.48 14.94
C LEU A 324 -16.81 6.86 15.56
N TYR A 325 -17.06 7.10 16.85
CA TYR A 325 -18.27 6.61 17.52
C TYR A 325 -19.54 7.24 16.92
N VAL A 326 -19.56 8.56 16.72
CA VAL A 326 -20.67 9.26 16.07
C VAL A 326 -20.81 8.83 14.60
N ALA A 327 -19.72 8.56 13.89
CA ALA A 327 -19.78 7.95 12.56
C ALA A 327 -20.45 6.57 12.57
N GLY A 328 -20.15 5.74 13.57
CA GLY A 328 -20.84 4.46 13.79
C GLY A 328 -22.34 4.62 14.06
N ILE A 329 -22.73 5.62 14.87
CA ILE A 329 -24.15 5.95 15.10
C ILE A 329 -24.84 6.34 13.80
N GLY A 330 -24.29 7.29 13.05
CA GLY A 330 -24.87 7.76 11.80
C GLY A 330 -25.04 6.64 10.78
N TYR A 331 -24.04 5.76 10.61
CA TYR A 331 -24.14 4.59 9.73
C TYR A 331 -25.25 3.61 10.12
N ASN A 332 -25.45 3.38 11.43
CA ASN A 332 -26.52 2.51 11.92
C ASN A 332 -27.91 3.14 11.74
N LEU A 333 -28.01 4.47 11.82
CA LEU A 333 -29.27 5.22 11.72
C LEU A 333 -29.67 5.64 10.30
N SER A 334 -28.71 5.80 9.39
CA SER A 334 -28.96 6.21 7.99
C SER A 334 -29.76 5.18 7.19
N GLY A 335 -30.17 4.07 7.81
CA GLY A 335 -30.88 3.01 7.14
C GLY A 335 -30.02 2.32 6.10
N ALA A 336 -28.72 2.14 6.38
CA ALA A 336 -27.77 1.34 5.60
C ALA A 336 -28.09 -0.18 5.59
N LYS A 337 -29.38 -0.49 5.43
CA LYS A 337 -29.89 -1.45 4.46
C LYS A 337 -29.46 -1.08 3.01
N THR A 338 -28.16 -0.86 2.77
CA THR A 338 -27.57 -1.63 1.67
C THR A 338 -27.97 -3.07 1.98
N SER A 339 -28.71 -3.72 1.07
CA SER A 339 -29.44 -4.97 1.40
C SER A 339 -28.54 -5.92 2.21
N SER A 340 -29.09 -6.71 3.14
CA SER A 340 -28.28 -7.53 4.08
C SER A 340 -27.08 -8.21 3.38
N LYS A 341 -27.30 -8.66 2.13
CA LYS A 341 -26.31 -9.16 1.17
C LYS A 341 -25.13 -8.22 0.88
N VAL A 342 -25.31 -6.94 0.55
CA VAL A 342 -24.21 -5.99 0.27
C VAL A 342 -23.39 -5.69 1.53
N THR A 343 -24.03 -5.56 2.68
CA THR A 343 -23.31 -5.36 3.96
C THR A 343 -22.55 -6.62 4.37
N GLN A 344 -23.16 -7.80 4.19
CA GLN A 344 -22.52 -9.10 4.36
C GLN A 344 -21.33 -9.28 3.40
N ALA A 345 -21.50 -8.95 2.11
CA ALA A 345 -20.44 -8.97 1.10
C ALA A 345 -19.30 -8.01 1.45
N THR A 346 -19.61 -6.78 1.86
CA THR A 346 -18.61 -5.79 2.28
C THR A 346 -17.80 -6.29 3.48
N ASN A 347 -18.46 -6.87 4.48
CA ASN A 347 -17.78 -7.45 5.65
C ASN A 347 -16.94 -8.68 5.26
N GLN A 348 -17.46 -9.55 4.39
CA GLN A 348 -16.75 -10.75 3.92
C GLN A 348 -15.54 -10.42 3.04
N THR A 349 -15.63 -9.39 2.18
CA THR A 349 -14.51 -8.85 1.40
C THR A 349 -13.43 -8.26 2.32
N ASN A 350 -13.81 -7.47 3.33
CA ASN A 350 -12.86 -6.91 4.29
C ASN A 350 -12.16 -8.01 5.11
N ASP A 351 -12.90 -9.03 5.56
CA ASP A 351 -12.36 -10.21 6.24
C ASP A 351 -11.43 -11.04 5.32
N ALA A 352 -11.77 -11.19 4.04
CA ALA A 352 -10.91 -11.83 3.05
C ALA A 352 -9.58 -11.08 2.85
N VAL A 353 -9.61 -9.74 2.74
CA VAL A 353 -8.40 -8.91 2.69
C VAL A 353 -7.59 -9.03 3.98
N ALA A 354 -8.23 -8.94 5.15
CA ALA A 354 -7.56 -9.04 6.45
C ALA A 354 -6.89 -10.40 6.67
N LYS A 355 -7.53 -11.51 6.25
CA LYS A 355 -6.94 -12.86 6.28
C LYS A 355 -5.81 -13.01 5.28
N SER A 356 -5.97 -12.52 4.06
CA SER A 356 -4.97 -12.64 3.00
C SER A 356 -3.70 -11.83 3.29
N ARG A 357 -3.81 -10.64 3.90
CA ARG A 357 -2.66 -9.85 4.35
C ARG A 357 -1.74 -10.61 5.31
N LYS A 358 -2.30 -11.46 6.18
CA LYS A 358 -1.52 -12.31 7.10
C LYS A 358 -0.62 -13.31 6.35
N LEU A 359 -0.90 -13.63 5.09
CA LEU A 359 -0.03 -14.48 4.28
C LEU A 359 1.34 -13.85 4.01
N ARG A 360 1.44 -12.50 4.03
CA ARG A 360 2.70 -11.80 3.76
C ARG A 360 3.82 -12.17 4.72
N SER A 361 3.52 -12.46 5.98
CA SER A 361 4.55 -12.90 6.94
C SER A 361 5.19 -14.24 6.54
N TYR A 362 4.42 -15.13 5.89
CA TYR A 362 4.89 -16.46 5.51
C TYR A 362 5.64 -16.49 4.18
N TYR A 363 5.18 -15.77 3.14
CA TYR A 363 5.84 -15.84 1.83
C TYR A 363 7.01 -14.85 1.64
N SER A 364 7.20 -13.90 2.57
CA SER A 364 8.26 -12.87 2.45
C SER A 364 8.67 -12.27 3.79
N GLY A 365 7.73 -11.80 4.62
CA GLY A 365 8.03 -10.91 5.75
C GLY A 365 8.92 -11.50 6.85
N ASN A 366 8.86 -12.82 7.08
CA ASN A 366 9.66 -13.50 8.10
C ASN A 366 10.74 -14.43 7.49
N ILE A 367 10.93 -14.42 6.17
CA ILE A 367 11.92 -15.28 5.51
C ILE A 367 13.30 -14.63 5.64
N LYS A 368 14.19 -15.19 6.47
CA LYS A 368 15.54 -14.62 6.70
C LYS A 368 16.67 -15.60 6.37
N SER A 369 16.36 -16.89 6.33
CA SER A 369 17.28 -17.99 6.11
C SER A 369 16.60 -19.14 5.34
N THR A 370 17.41 -20.07 4.85
CA THR A 370 16.93 -21.33 4.24
C THR A 370 16.04 -22.16 5.19
N SER A 371 16.19 -22.00 6.51
CA SER A 371 15.36 -22.68 7.52
C SER A 371 13.94 -22.11 7.65
N ASP A 372 13.73 -20.86 7.22
CA ASP A 372 12.43 -20.18 7.20
C ASP A 372 11.63 -20.52 5.94
N PHE A 373 12.31 -20.88 4.84
CA PHE A 373 11.67 -21.23 3.58
C PHE A 373 10.97 -22.59 3.66
N LYS A 374 9.75 -22.64 4.21
CA LYS A 374 8.96 -23.88 4.38
C LYS A 374 7.47 -23.59 4.45
N VAL A 375 6.65 -24.54 3.99
CA VAL A 375 5.19 -24.50 4.20
C VAL A 375 4.86 -25.13 5.55
N SER A 376 4.77 -24.30 6.60
CA SER A 376 4.34 -24.77 7.93
C SER A 376 2.84 -25.10 7.96
N ALA A 377 2.42 -25.89 8.95
CA ALA A 377 0.99 -26.18 9.18
C ALA A 377 0.17 -24.88 9.37
N ASP A 378 0.71 -23.88 10.06
CA ASP A 378 0.08 -22.57 10.23
C ASP A 378 -0.02 -21.79 8.92
N PHE A 379 1.00 -21.87 8.05
CA PHE A 379 0.94 -21.24 6.73
C PHE A 379 -0.13 -21.91 5.86
N ALA A 380 -0.15 -23.24 5.79
CA ALA A 380 -1.16 -24.00 5.05
C ALA A 380 -2.59 -23.66 5.54
N LYS A 381 -2.79 -23.62 6.87
CA LYS A 381 -4.06 -23.23 7.49
C LYS A 381 -4.44 -21.78 7.18
N ALA A 382 -3.49 -20.85 7.23
CA ALA A 382 -3.71 -19.44 6.87
C ALA A 382 -4.09 -19.29 5.39
N TYR A 383 -3.41 -20.00 4.48
CA TYR A 383 -3.67 -20.00 3.04
C TYR A 383 -5.06 -20.57 2.72
N GLN A 384 -5.44 -21.68 3.34
CA GLN A 384 -6.79 -22.23 3.21
C GLN A 384 -7.86 -21.28 3.74
N ASN A 385 -7.64 -20.65 4.90
CA ASN A 385 -8.58 -19.69 5.48
C ASN A 385 -8.77 -18.45 4.61
N ALA A 386 -7.68 -17.89 4.08
CA ALA A 386 -7.73 -16.78 3.12
C ALA A 386 -8.47 -17.18 1.83
N SER A 387 -8.14 -18.35 1.27
CA SER A 387 -8.76 -18.87 0.04
C SER A 387 -10.27 -19.09 0.19
N LYS A 388 -10.71 -19.69 1.30
CA LYS A 388 -12.13 -19.84 1.64
C LYS A 388 -12.81 -18.48 1.78
N SER A 389 -12.17 -17.54 2.49
CA SER A 389 -12.73 -16.20 2.73
C SER A 389 -12.93 -15.40 1.44
N ILE A 390 -12.00 -15.52 0.47
CA ILE A 390 -12.11 -14.92 -0.87
C ILE A 390 -13.31 -15.54 -1.63
N ALA A 391 -13.39 -16.86 -1.70
CA ALA A 391 -14.49 -17.54 -2.41
C ALA A 391 -15.88 -17.24 -1.79
N SER A 392 -15.95 -17.09 -0.46
CA SER A 392 -17.15 -16.62 0.23
C SER A 392 -17.49 -15.16 -0.12
N ALA A 393 -16.49 -14.29 -0.28
CA ALA A 393 -16.72 -12.91 -0.72
C ALA A 393 -17.27 -12.88 -2.15
N GLU A 394 -16.62 -13.55 -3.10
CA GLU A 394 -17.07 -13.65 -4.50
C GLU A 394 -18.51 -14.14 -4.62
N THR A 395 -18.87 -15.19 -3.87
CA THR A 395 -20.23 -15.74 -3.84
C THR A 395 -21.26 -14.70 -3.39
N LEU A 396 -20.91 -13.82 -2.45
CA LEU A 396 -21.77 -12.74 -1.97
C LEU A 396 -21.79 -11.51 -2.88
N LEU A 397 -20.79 -11.33 -3.76
CA LEU A 397 -20.81 -10.29 -4.80
C LEU A 397 -21.82 -10.63 -5.92
N LYS A 398 -22.07 -11.91 -6.19
CA LYS A 398 -23.03 -12.35 -7.21
C LYS A 398 -24.44 -11.87 -6.88
N GLY A 399 -25.07 -11.15 -7.82
CA GLY A 399 -26.42 -10.62 -7.67
C GLY A 399 -26.51 -9.32 -6.86
N LEU A 400 -25.39 -8.66 -6.57
CA LEU A 400 -25.38 -7.26 -6.12
C LEU A 400 -25.47 -6.29 -7.32
N PRO A 401 -25.85 -5.01 -7.13
CA PRO A 401 -25.74 -3.99 -8.18
C PRO A 401 -24.32 -3.92 -8.75
N GLN A 402 -24.18 -3.64 -10.06
CA GLN A 402 -22.88 -3.64 -10.74
C GLN A 402 -21.88 -2.66 -10.12
N SER A 403 -22.36 -1.52 -9.62
CA SER A 403 -21.55 -0.54 -8.88
C SER A 403 -20.94 -1.11 -7.60
N ASP A 404 -21.70 -1.88 -6.83
CA ASP A 404 -21.22 -2.57 -5.63
C ASP A 404 -20.28 -3.74 -5.98
N GLN A 405 -20.57 -4.50 -7.05
CA GLN A 405 -19.67 -5.54 -7.54
C GLN A 405 -18.32 -4.96 -7.92
N ASN A 406 -18.28 -3.90 -8.75
CA ASN A 406 -17.05 -3.24 -9.17
C ASN A 406 -16.27 -2.68 -7.97
N ARG A 407 -16.96 -1.98 -7.05
CA ARG A 407 -16.38 -1.42 -5.83
C ARG A 407 -15.77 -2.49 -4.92
N LEU A 408 -16.48 -3.59 -4.68
CA LEU A 408 -16.00 -4.66 -3.80
C LEU A 408 -14.95 -5.53 -4.47
N MET A 409 -15.00 -5.74 -5.79
CA MET A 409 -13.97 -6.45 -6.53
C MET A 409 -12.64 -5.69 -6.56
N ALA A 410 -12.69 -4.35 -6.69
CA ALA A 410 -11.49 -3.51 -6.57
C ALA A 410 -10.79 -3.67 -5.21
N VAL A 411 -11.56 -3.81 -4.11
CA VAL A 411 -11.03 -4.12 -2.78
C VAL A 411 -10.52 -5.57 -2.70
N LEU A 412 -11.26 -6.53 -3.26
CA LEU A 412 -10.91 -7.96 -3.22
C LEU A 412 -9.63 -8.29 -4.01
N LYS A 413 -9.25 -7.47 -5.00
CA LYS A 413 -8.00 -7.59 -5.76
C LYS A 413 -6.76 -7.70 -4.84
N GLU A 414 -6.72 -6.95 -3.74
CA GLU A 414 -5.59 -7.03 -2.79
C GLU A 414 -5.48 -8.43 -2.14
N ALA A 415 -6.63 -9.05 -1.85
CA ALA A 415 -6.67 -10.42 -1.33
C ALA A 415 -6.17 -11.44 -2.36
N TYR A 416 -6.49 -11.24 -3.65
CA TYR A 416 -5.95 -12.04 -4.75
C TYR A 416 -4.44 -11.91 -4.89
N ASP A 417 -3.90 -10.70 -4.90
CA ASP A 417 -2.46 -10.46 -5.05
C ASP A 417 -1.67 -11.16 -3.92
N HIS A 418 -2.18 -11.16 -2.69
CA HIS A 418 -1.60 -11.91 -1.57
C HIS A 418 -1.73 -13.43 -1.71
N LYS A 419 -2.91 -13.94 -2.12
CA LYS A 419 -3.14 -15.38 -2.33
C LYS A 419 -2.24 -15.93 -3.44
N ALA A 420 -2.09 -15.20 -4.55
CA ALA A 420 -1.24 -15.60 -5.67
C ALA A 420 0.24 -15.71 -5.27
N ARG A 421 0.77 -14.72 -4.54
CA ARG A 421 2.15 -14.75 -4.03
C ARG A 421 2.39 -15.91 -3.06
N ALA A 422 1.42 -16.21 -2.21
CA ALA A 422 1.48 -17.36 -1.32
C ALA A 422 1.43 -18.71 -2.06
N ALA A 423 0.61 -18.82 -3.12
CA ALA A 423 0.54 -20.02 -3.95
C ALA A 423 1.89 -20.31 -4.64
N VAL A 424 2.50 -19.30 -5.27
CA VAL A 424 3.83 -19.43 -5.90
C VAL A 424 4.88 -19.91 -4.90
N PHE A 425 4.85 -19.43 -3.65
CA PHE A 425 5.75 -19.91 -2.61
C PHE A 425 5.55 -21.40 -2.31
N ILE A 426 4.29 -21.84 -2.14
CA ILE A 426 3.93 -23.25 -1.87
C ILE A 426 4.38 -24.15 -3.03
N ASP A 427 4.12 -23.74 -4.27
CA ASP A 427 4.52 -24.50 -5.47
C ASP A 427 6.05 -24.56 -5.63
N THR A 428 6.76 -23.49 -5.26
CA THR A 428 8.23 -23.45 -5.28
C THR A 428 8.82 -24.37 -4.21
N GLU A 429 8.27 -24.36 -2.99
CA GLU A 429 8.70 -25.25 -1.90
C GLU A 429 8.51 -26.72 -2.28
N LYS A 430 7.33 -27.08 -2.83
CA LYS A 430 7.06 -28.43 -3.35
C LYS A 430 8.02 -28.85 -4.47
N THR A 431 8.29 -27.95 -5.42
CA THR A 431 9.21 -28.21 -6.55
C THR A 431 10.67 -28.34 -6.07
N GLY A 432 11.05 -27.55 -5.06
CA GLY A 432 12.34 -27.62 -4.38
C GLY A 432 12.53 -28.92 -3.59
N ALA A 433 11.50 -29.36 -2.85
CA ALA A 433 11.53 -30.64 -2.14
C ALA A 433 11.71 -31.84 -3.09
N GLN A 434 11.03 -31.82 -4.25
CA GLN A 434 11.28 -32.79 -5.33
C GLN A 434 12.73 -32.74 -5.83
N LEU A 435 13.29 -31.54 -6.05
CA LEU A 435 14.68 -31.37 -6.45
C LEU A 435 15.66 -31.93 -5.40
N THR A 436 15.39 -31.72 -4.11
CA THR A 436 16.20 -32.28 -3.01
C THR A 436 16.17 -33.81 -2.99
N ALA A 437 15.01 -34.42 -3.24
CA ALA A 437 14.88 -35.87 -3.31
C ALA A 437 15.71 -36.46 -4.46
N MET A 438 15.56 -35.92 -5.67
CA MET A 438 16.32 -36.36 -6.86
C MET A 438 17.82 -36.11 -6.70
N ASN A 439 18.22 -35.03 -6.02
CA ASN A 439 19.62 -34.79 -5.71
C ASN A 439 20.18 -35.82 -4.72
N SER A 440 19.37 -36.22 -3.73
CA SER A 440 19.73 -37.24 -2.75
C SER A 440 19.80 -38.64 -3.36
N GLU A 441 19.01 -38.91 -4.39
CA GLU A 441 19.05 -40.15 -5.18
C GLU A 441 20.38 -40.25 -5.95
N LEU A 442 20.77 -39.22 -6.71
CA LEU A 442 22.06 -39.19 -7.39
C LEU A 442 23.25 -39.28 -6.41
N ILE A 443 23.17 -38.61 -5.26
CA ILE A 443 24.19 -38.71 -4.20
C ILE A 443 24.35 -40.15 -3.69
N LYS A 444 23.29 -40.95 -3.59
CA LYS A 444 23.40 -42.36 -3.19
C LYS A 444 24.14 -43.20 -4.22
N LEU A 445 23.92 -42.97 -5.51
CA LEU A 445 24.63 -43.67 -6.59
C LEU A 445 26.12 -43.30 -6.59
N ILE A 446 26.43 -42.01 -6.42
CA ILE A 446 27.80 -41.50 -6.20
C ILE A 446 28.47 -42.20 -5.00
N ASP A 447 27.80 -42.20 -3.84
CA ASP A 447 28.35 -42.76 -2.60
C ASP A 447 28.46 -44.29 -2.62
N ALA A 448 27.69 -44.97 -3.47
CA ALA A 448 27.81 -46.39 -3.77
C ALA A 448 28.87 -46.73 -4.85
N GLY A 449 29.38 -45.72 -5.56
CA GLY A 449 30.28 -45.92 -6.70
C GLY A 449 29.60 -46.50 -7.95
N THR A 450 28.27 -46.53 -8.00
CA THR A 450 27.49 -47.09 -9.10
C THR A 450 27.42 -46.10 -10.26
N LEU A 451 28.04 -46.44 -11.39
CA LEU A 451 28.00 -45.66 -12.62
C LEU A 451 27.48 -46.56 -13.75
N ASP A 452 26.22 -46.35 -14.11
CA ASP A 452 25.44 -47.16 -15.04
C ASP A 452 24.38 -46.31 -15.78
N GLU A 453 23.63 -46.91 -16.71
CA GLU A 453 22.52 -46.26 -17.43
C GLU A 453 21.51 -45.59 -16.48
N HIS A 454 21.18 -46.22 -15.34
CA HIS A 454 20.27 -45.66 -14.34
C HIS A 454 20.83 -44.38 -13.68
N THR A 455 22.15 -44.33 -13.48
CA THR A 455 22.86 -43.15 -12.97
C THR A 455 22.86 -42.01 -13.99
N VAL A 456 23.06 -42.32 -15.28
CA VAL A 456 22.92 -41.36 -16.40
C VAL A 456 21.50 -40.82 -16.48
N GLU A 457 20.49 -41.69 -16.41
CA GLU A 457 19.07 -41.29 -16.41
C GLU A 457 18.73 -40.37 -15.22
N THR A 458 19.23 -40.71 -14.03
CA THR A 458 19.06 -39.91 -12.80
C THR A 458 19.73 -38.54 -12.91
N TYR A 459 20.93 -38.46 -13.50
CA TYR A 459 21.62 -37.21 -13.79
C TYR A 459 20.83 -36.29 -14.75
N HIS A 460 20.23 -36.85 -15.81
CA HIS A 460 19.40 -36.08 -16.74
C HIS A 460 18.08 -35.62 -16.11
N LYS A 461 17.41 -36.49 -15.34
CA LYS A 461 16.23 -36.17 -14.54
C LYS A 461 16.51 -35.02 -13.56
N LEU A 462 17.63 -35.06 -12.84
CA LEU A 462 18.09 -33.99 -11.96
C LEU A 462 18.32 -32.69 -12.74
N SER A 463 19.05 -32.75 -13.86
CA SER A 463 19.34 -31.61 -14.73
C SER A 463 18.09 -30.89 -15.24
N TYR A 464 17.03 -31.64 -15.59
CA TYR A 464 15.73 -31.08 -15.94
C TYR A 464 15.04 -30.41 -14.74
N GLN A 465 15.03 -31.08 -13.58
CA GLN A 465 14.38 -30.55 -12.38
C GLN A 465 15.08 -29.27 -11.85
N ILE A 466 16.40 -29.13 -12.00
CA ILE A 466 17.14 -27.88 -11.69
C ILE A 466 16.58 -26.71 -12.52
N LYS A 467 16.42 -26.88 -13.84
CA LYS A 467 15.85 -25.85 -14.73
C LYS A 467 14.42 -25.49 -14.30
N LYS A 468 13.59 -26.51 -14.03
CA LYS A 468 12.20 -26.34 -13.59
C LYS A 468 12.11 -25.59 -12.25
N ALA A 469 12.91 -25.93 -11.25
CA ALA A 469 12.93 -25.24 -9.96
C ALA A 469 13.30 -23.75 -10.11
N GLY A 470 14.28 -23.43 -10.97
CA GLY A 470 14.63 -22.04 -11.30
C GLY A 470 13.45 -21.22 -11.85
N LEU A 471 12.62 -21.81 -12.71
CA LEU A 471 11.42 -21.14 -13.25
C LEU A 471 10.34 -20.84 -12.19
N PHE A 472 10.24 -21.65 -11.14
CA PHE A 472 9.36 -21.38 -9.99
C PHE A 472 9.96 -20.32 -9.08
N ILE A 473 11.26 -20.42 -8.77
CA ILE A 473 11.99 -19.43 -7.95
C ILE A 473 11.87 -18.03 -8.57
N ASN A 474 12.05 -17.88 -9.88
CA ASN A 474 11.94 -16.58 -10.56
C ASN A 474 10.58 -15.87 -10.36
N LYS A 475 9.51 -16.62 -10.04
CA LYS A 475 8.16 -16.07 -9.78
C LYS A 475 7.97 -15.61 -8.33
N LEU A 476 8.85 -15.96 -7.39
CA LEU A 476 8.73 -15.58 -5.98
C LEU A 476 8.78 -14.05 -5.79
N TYR A 477 7.99 -13.58 -4.83
CA TYR A 477 7.89 -12.17 -4.49
C TYR A 477 9.06 -11.72 -3.59
N GLY A 478 9.93 -10.87 -4.14
CA GLY A 478 11.07 -10.26 -3.47
C GLY A 478 12.41 -10.94 -3.81
N PRO A 479 13.49 -10.18 -4.09
CA PRO A 479 14.77 -10.76 -4.49
C PRO A 479 15.36 -11.67 -3.42
N HIS A 480 15.46 -11.22 -2.15
CA HIS A 480 16.04 -12.05 -1.08
C HIS A 480 15.33 -13.40 -0.88
N VAL A 481 14.02 -13.49 -1.19
CA VAL A 481 13.25 -14.74 -1.08
C VAL A 481 13.67 -15.72 -2.18
N ARG A 482 14.01 -15.20 -3.37
CA ARG A 482 14.58 -15.98 -4.48
C ARG A 482 15.97 -16.48 -4.17
N ASP A 483 16.82 -15.60 -3.62
CA ASP A 483 18.20 -15.92 -3.28
C ASP A 483 18.25 -17.06 -2.25
N ILE A 484 17.45 -16.95 -1.17
CA ILE A 484 17.28 -18.00 -0.15
C ILE A 484 16.73 -19.31 -0.73
N ALA A 485 15.77 -19.25 -1.67
CA ALA A 485 15.23 -20.46 -2.31
C ALA A 485 16.25 -21.14 -3.24
N ALA A 486 17.05 -20.33 -3.96
CA ALA A 486 18.11 -20.82 -4.83
C ALA A 486 19.26 -21.44 -4.01
N GLU A 487 19.69 -20.79 -2.93
CA GLU A 487 20.66 -21.32 -1.96
C GLU A 487 20.19 -22.65 -1.37
N LYS A 488 18.91 -22.75 -0.98
CA LYS A 488 18.34 -23.96 -0.36
C LYS A 488 18.25 -25.15 -1.30
N TYR A 489 17.77 -24.96 -2.53
CA TYR A 489 17.37 -26.06 -3.41
C TYR A 489 18.24 -26.20 -4.67
N VAL A 490 18.58 -25.09 -5.32
CA VAL A 490 19.25 -25.11 -6.63
C VAL A 490 20.75 -25.24 -6.49
N LEU A 491 21.38 -24.52 -5.56
CA LEU A 491 22.83 -24.53 -5.38
C LEU A 491 23.38 -25.94 -5.04
N PRO A 492 22.82 -26.71 -4.08
CA PRO A 492 23.31 -28.05 -3.78
C PRO A 492 23.19 -28.99 -4.99
N ALA A 493 22.07 -28.92 -5.72
CA ALA A 493 21.82 -29.76 -6.89
C ALA A 493 22.72 -29.40 -8.09
N LYS A 494 23.02 -28.11 -8.29
CA LYS A 494 24.01 -27.68 -9.28
C LYS A 494 25.40 -28.20 -8.96
N ILE A 495 25.85 -28.10 -7.70
CA ILE A 495 27.16 -28.61 -7.30
C ILE A 495 27.23 -30.13 -7.53
N THR A 496 26.23 -30.92 -7.11
CA THR A 496 26.20 -32.36 -7.39
C THR A 496 26.26 -32.64 -8.90
N LYS A 497 25.47 -31.94 -9.71
CA LYS A 497 25.49 -32.07 -11.17
C LYS A 497 26.87 -31.76 -11.77
N GLU A 498 27.46 -30.63 -11.39
CA GLU A 498 28.76 -30.16 -11.89
C GLU A 498 29.92 -31.04 -11.38
N THR A 499 29.75 -31.71 -10.24
CA THR A 499 30.73 -32.67 -9.69
C THR A 499 30.86 -33.92 -10.56
N VAL A 500 29.77 -34.41 -11.16
CA VAL A 500 29.74 -35.68 -11.92
C VAL A 500 29.65 -35.52 -13.45
N ILE A 501 29.59 -34.29 -13.97
CA ILE A 501 29.27 -34.04 -15.38
C ILE A 501 30.22 -34.74 -16.35
N TYR A 502 31.52 -34.77 -16.04
CA TYR A 502 32.52 -35.38 -16.91
C TYR A 502 32.64 -36.89 -16.73
N GLU A 503 32.24 -37.44 -15.59
CA GLU A 503 32.16 -38.89 -15.36
C GLU A 503 31.01 -39.47 -16.19
N ILE A 504 29.85 -38.81 -16.14
CA ILE A 504 28.68 -39.16 -16.96
C ILE A 504 29.02 -39.04 -18.45
N SER A 505 29.65 -37.93 -18.89
CA SER A 505 30.05 -37.78 -20.29
C SER A 505 31.12 -38.80 -20.72
N ARG A 506 32.07 -39.18 -19.86
CA ARG A 506 33.05 -40.24 -20.16
C ARG A 506 32.37 -41.60 -20.29
N TYR A 507 31.44 -41.95 -19.39
CA TYR A 507 30.69 -43.20 -19.44
C TYR A 507 29.90 -43.34 -20.75
N MET A 508 29.09 -42.33 -21.08
CA MET A 508 28.29 -42.34 -22.32
C MET A 508 29.16 -42.42 -23.59
N LEU A 509 30.32 -41.73 -23.59
CA LEU A 509 31.27 -41.79 -24.70
C LEU A 509 31.95 -43.16 -24.80
N MET A 510 32.22 -43.84 -23.68
CA MET A 510 32.75 -45.20 -23.66
C MET A 510 31.75 -46.22 -24.21
N GLU A 511 30.46 -46.08 -23.89
CA GLU A 511 29.40 -46.90 -24.50
C GLU A 511 29.33 -46.68 -26.03
N GLU A 512 29.43 -45.43 -26.49
CA GLU A 512 29.47 -45.10 -27.92
C GLU A 512 30.73 -45.66 -28.62
N ILE A 513 31.90 -45.55 -27.98
CA ILE A 513 33.15 -46.16 -28.46
C ILE A 513 33.00 -47.67 -28.59
N GLN A 514 32.38 -48.35 -27.61
CA GLN A 514 32.18 -49.80 -27.67
C GLN A 514 31.29 -50.19 -28.87
N ILE A 515 30.23 -49.44 -29.14
CA ILE A 515 29.36 -49.62 -30.32
C ILE A 515 30.14 -49.41 -31.63
N ASN A 516 31.02 -48.40 -31.71
CA ASN A 516 31.83 -48.16 -32.91
C ASN A 516 32.95 -49.17 -33.09
N LEU A 517 33.55 -49.69 -32.01
CA LEU A 517 34.49 -50.81 -32.02
C LEU A 517 33.82 -52.11 -32.49
N ASP A 518 32.58 -52.37 -32.08
CA ASP A 518 31.80 -53.54 -32.51
C ASP A 518 31.36 -53.44 -33.99
N ALA A 519 31.51 -52.26 -34.60
CA ALA A 519 31.22 -51.96 -36.00
C ALA A 519 32.47 -51.64 -36.84
N ASP A 520 33.68 -51.94 -36.34
CA ASP A 520 34.98 -51.74 -36.99
C ASP A 520 35.28 -50.30 -37.47
N LYS A 521 34.67 -49.27 -36.85
CA LYS A 521 34.86 -47.85 -37.20
C LYS A 521 36.06 -47.21 -36.47
N LEU A 522 37.25 -47.73 -36.74
CA LEU A 522 38.46 -47.43 -35.98
C LEU A 522 38.92 -45.95 -36.06
N ASP A 523 38.60 -45.26 -37.15
CA ASP A 523 38.85 -43.84 -37.37
C ASP A 523 38.02 -42.96 -36.42
N ILE A 524 36.73 -43.30 -36.26
CA ILE A 524 35.84 -42.63 -35.29
C ILE A 524 36.34 -42.90 -33.87
N VAL A 525 36.68 -44.15 -33.56
CA VAL A 525 37.16 -44.56 -32.22
C VAL A 525 38.42 -43.81 -31.80
N GLU A 526 39.40 -43.62 -32.69
CA GLU A 526 40.62 -42.84 -32.38
C GLU A 526 40.28 -41.39 -31.97
N SER A 527 39.37 -40.74 -32.70
CA SER A 527 38.91 -39.39 -32.38
C SER A 527 38.15 -39.32 -31.04
N GLN A 528 37.35 -40.35 -30.73
CA GLN A 528 36.59 -40.47 -29.49
C GLN A 528 37.51 -40.74 -28.29
N LEU A 529 38.56 -41.56 -28.44
CA LEU A 529 39.59 -41.76 -27.42
C LEU A 529 40.36 -40.47 -27.11
N ALA A 530 40.62 -39.64 -28.12
CA ALA A 530 41.21 -38.32 -27.93
C ALA A 530 40.27 -37.36 -27.17
N GLU A 531 38.95 -37.40 -27.42
CA GLU A 531 37.96 -36.64 -26.63
C GLU A 531 37.87 -37.15 -25.19
N LEU A 532 37.90 -38.47 -24.99
CA LEU A 532 37.84 -39.10 -23.67
C LEU A 532 38.98 -38.59 -22.75
N ASN A 533 40.20 -38.52 -23.28
CA ASN A 533 41.35 -37.94 -22.57
C ASN A 533 41.21 -36.43 -22.30
N ARG A 534 40.46 -35.68 -23.13
CA ARG A 534 40.12 -34.25 -22.87
C ARG A 534 39.08 -34.11 -21.75
N LEU A 535 38.06 -34.97 -21.73
CA LEU A 535 37.02 -34.99 -20.69
C LEU A 535 37.59 -35.37 -19.32
N GLU A 536 38.52 -36.33 -19.29
CA GLU A 536 39.23 -36.76 -18.07
C GLU A 536 40.00 -35.60 -17.42
N ARG A 537 40.76 -34.83 -18.20
CA ARG A 537 41.45 -33.63 -17.71
C ARG A 537 40.48 -32.56 -17.20
N ARG A 538 39.41 -32.29 -17.97
CA ARG A 538 38.38 -31.31 -17.61
C ARG A 538 37.63 -31.67 -16.33
N SER A 539 37.49 -32.95 -16.01
CA SER A 539 36.96 -33.42 -14.72
C SER A 539 37.74 -32.88 -13.53
N ALA A 540 39.07 -32.98 -13.55
CA ALA A 540 39.91 -32.43 -12.49
C ALA A 540 39.81 -30.90 -12.43
N GLU A 541 39.87 -30.23 -13.59
CA GLU A 541 39.78 -28.76 -13.69
C GLU A 541 38.47 -28.20 -13.10
N ILE A 542 37.31 -28.81 -13.39
CA ILE A 542 36.03 -28.31 -12.87
C ILE A 542 35.86 -28.55 -11.36
N LYS A 543 36.35 -29.69 -10.84
CA LYS A 543 36.32 -29.99 -9.40
C LYS A 543 37.23 -29.02 -8.63
N GLU A 544 38.41 -28.70 -9.18
CA GLU A 544 39.32 -27.71 -8.60
C GLU A 544 38.73 -26.29 -8.64
N ALA A 545 38.21 -25.85 -9.78
CA ALA A 545 37.54 -24.55 -9.93
C ALA A 545 36.31 -24.42 -9.03
N GLY A 546 35.51 -25.49 -8.94
CA GLY A 546 34.35 -25.61 -8.07
C GLY A 546 34.69 -25.50 -6.59
N ASN A 547 35.71 -26.23 -6.13
CA ASN A 547 36.17 -26.17 -4.74
C ASN A 547 36.84 -24.82 -4.38
N LYS A 548 37.35 -24.04 -5.34
CA LYS A 548 37.78 -22.64 -5.10
C LYS A 548 36.59 -21.71 -4.79
N LEU A 549 35.41 -21.97 -5.36
CA LEU A 549 34.19 -21.19 -5.13
C LEU A 549 33.39 -21.69 -3.91
N TYR A 550 33.34 -23.01 -3.73
CA TYR A 550 32.59 -23.68 -2.67
C TYR A 550 33.49 -24.73 -1.97
N PRO A 551 34.36 -24.32 -1.03
CA PRO A 551 35.35 -25.20 -0.41
C PRO A 551 34.74 -26.47 0.21
N GLY A 552 35.26 -27.62 -0.22
CA GLY A 552 34.84 -28.93 0.26
C GLY A 552 33.42 -29.34 -0.13
N LYS A 553 32.87 -28.81 -1.24
CA LYS A 553 31.54 -29.15 -1.74
C LYS A 553 31.55 -30.03 -2.99
N TYR A 554 32.61 -29.98 -3.79
CA TYR A 554 32.81 -30.90 -4.91
C TYR A 554 33.50 -32.14 -4.38
N ARG A 555 32.86 -33.30 -4.59
CA ARG A 555 33.30 -34.59 -4.05
C ARG A 555 34.36 -35.23 -4.94
N GLU A 556 35.27 -35.97 -4.32
CA GLU A 556 36.03 -37.01 -5.02
C GLU A 556 35.11 -38.18 -5.37
N LEU A 557 35.35 -38.84 -6.49
CA LEU A 557 34.47 -39.87 -7.07
C LEU A 557 35.16 -41.22 -7.30
N PRO A 558 35.89 -41.79 -6.32
CA PRO A 558 36.78 -42.94 -6.54
C PRO A 558 36.07 -44.18 -7.11
N GLY A 559 34.79 -44.40 -6.78
CA GLY A 559 34.00 -45.49 -7.36
C GLY A 559 33.71 -45.29 -8.85
N PHE A 560 33.35 -44.07 -9.26
CA PHE A 560 33.10 -43.76 -10.68
C PHE A 560 34.42 -43.81 -11.48
N GLU A 561 35.52 -43.28 -10.93
CA GLU A 561 36.83 -43.37 -11.59
C GLU A 561 37.31 -44.82 -11.72
N ALA A 562 36.98 -45.72 -10.78
CA ALA A 562 37.30 -47.13 -10.90
C ALA A 562 36.55 -47.79 -12.09
N VAL A 563 35.23 -47.59 -12.19
CA VAL A 563 34.41 -48.09 -13.31
C VAL A 563 34.92 -47.54 -14.66
N LEU A 564 35.16 -46.22 -14.74
CA LEU A 564 35.69 -45.59 -15.95
C LEU A 564 37.08 -46.11 -16.30
N THR A 565 37.95 -46.36 -15.33
CA THR A 565 39.30 -46.90 -15.57
C THR A 565 39.23 -48.32 -16.12
N GLU A 566 38.37 -49.17 -15.58
CA GLU A 566 38.14 -50.55 -16.05
C GLU A 566 37.61 -50.55 -17.49
N MET A 567 36.53 -49.80 -17.77
CA MET A 567 35.97 -49.63 -19.12
C MET A 567 37.02 -49.10 -20.11
N LYS A 568 37.83 -48.10 -19.72
CA LYS A 568 38.91 -47.56 -20.57
C LYS A 568 39.94 -48.62 -20.92
N GLN A 569 40.33 -49.46 -19.97
CA GLN A 569 41.32 -50.53 -20.18
C GLN A 569 40.80 -51.61 -21.15
N GLU A 570 39.53 -52.00 -21.03
CA GLU A 570 38.91 -52.96 -21.95
C GLU A 570 38.80 -52.40 -23.38
N ILE A 571 38.33 -51.15 -23.50
CA ILE A 571 38.22 -50.43 -24.78
C ILE A 571 39.57 -50.30 -25.46
N VAL A 572 40.60 -49.82 -24.77
CA VAL A 572 41.95 -49.64 -25.34
C VAL A 572 42.53 -51.00 -25.75
N LYS A 573 42.39 -52.03 -24.90
CA LYS A 573 42.85 -53.39 -25.23
C LYS A 573 42.16 -53.95 -26.48
N LYS A 574 40.86 -53.68 -26.68
CA LYS A 574 40.13 -54.10 -27.89
C LYS A 574 40.57 -53.31 -29.12
N TYR A 575 40.74 -51.99 -28.98
CA TYR A 575 41.21 -51.12 -30.05
C TYR A 575 42.61 -51.53 -30.55
N GLU A 576 43.58 -51.75 -29.67
CA GLU A 576 44.94 -52.18 -30.04
C GLU A 576 45.00 -53.56 -30.72
N VAL A 577 44.01 -54.44 -30.50
CA VAL A 577 43.90 -55.74 -31.19
C VAL A 577 43.30 -55.59 -32.60
N LEU A 578 42.43 -54.60 -32.81
CA LEU A 578 41.77 -54.33 -34.09
C LEU A 578 42.55 -53.34 -34.96
N LYS A 579 43.40 -52.50 -34.36
CA LYS A 579 44.25 -51.55 -35.08
C LYS A 579 45.22 -52.31 -36.00
N PRO A 580 45.27 -52.01 -37.31
CA PRO A 580 46.27 -52.58 -38.20
C PRO A 580 47.68 -52.25 -37.70
N SER A 581 48.60 -53.22 -37.74
CA SER A 581 50.01 -52.92 -37.56
C SER A 581 50.47 -51.97 -38.65
N GLU A 582 51.12 -50.87 -38.29
CA GLU A 582 51.82 -50.03 -39.26
C GLU A 582 52.91 -50.86 -39.94
N GLU A 583 52.66 -51.30 -41.17
CA GLU A 583 53.73 -51.75 -42.06
C GLU A 583 54.64 -50.54 -42.29
N GLN A 584 55.90 -50.66 -41.86
CA GLN A 584 56.91 -49.65 -42.14
C GLN A 584 57.01 -49.47 -43.66
N PRO A 585 56.85 -48.25 -44.21
CA PRO A 585 57.13 -48.05 -45.62
C PRO A 585 58.61 -48.32 -45.88
N GLU A 586 58.89 -49.19 -46.85
CA GLU A 586 60.26 -49.42 -47.33
C GLU A 586 60.89 -48.11 -47.80
N LEU A 587 62.14 -47.89 -47.41
CA LEU A 587 62.94 -46.75 -47.83
C LEU A 587 63.36 -46.90 -49.30
N ASP A 588 62.71 -46.16 -50.20
CA ASP A 588 63.23 -45.87 -51.56
C ASP A 588 63.84 -44.44 -51.58
N PRO A 589 65.16 -44.28 -51.75
CA PRO A 589 65.83 -43.00 -51.55
C PRO A 589 65.92 -42.14 -52.82
N ALA A 590 65.06 -41.12 -52.95
CA ALA A 590 65.23 -40.07 -53.95
C ALA A 590 64.74 -38.67 -53.51
N GLN A 591 65.68 -37.70 -53.53
CA GLN A 591 65.49 -36.24 -53.54
C GLN A 591 65.14 -35.52 -52.22
N GLU A 592 66.19 -35.09 -51.50
CA GLU A 592 66.21 -33.89 -50.66
C GLU A 592 66.57 -32.63 -51.49
N GLN A 593 66.36 -31.43 -50.90
CA GLN A 593 66.65 -30.06 -51.39
C GLN A 593 65.61 -29.52 -52.41
N GLU A 594 65.04 -28.30 -52.34
CA GLU A 594 65.25 -27.06 -51.56
C GLU A 594 63.88 -26.48 -51.10
N ASP A 595 63.67 -25.62 -50.07
CA ASP A 595 64.51 -25.13 -48.95
C ASP A 595 63.62 -24.74 -47.72
N SER A 596 63.28 -23.46 -47.48
CA SER A 596 62.85 -22.96 -46.14
C SER A 596 61.68 -21.95 -46.07
N SER A 597 61.11 -21.88 -44.86
CA SER A 597 60.43 -20.72 -44.22
C SER A 597 59.00 -20.30 -44.63
N GLN A 598 58.08 -20.33 -43.65
CA GLN A 598 56.98 -19.36 -43.52
C GLN A 598 56.41 -19.33 -42.09
N GLU A 599 56.30 -18.12 -41.53
CA GLU A 599 55.39 -17.81 -40.40
C GLU A 599 53.95 -17.66 -40.93
N MET A 600 52.92 -17.93 -40.11
CA MET A 600 51.73 -17.07 -39.99
C MET A 600 50.74 -17.51 -38.89
N ASP A 601 49.88 -16.55 -38.48
CA ASP A 601 48.89 -16.62 -37.40
C ASP A 601 47.77 -17.69 -37.54
N PRO A 602 47.18 -18.16 -36.41
CA PRO A 602 45.94 -18.92 -36.40
C PRO A 602 44.70 -18.00 -36.33
N ALA A 603 43.82 -18.12 -37.32
CA ALA A 603 42.56 -17.38 -37.37
C ALA A 603 41.40 -18.05 -36.60
N VAL A 604 40.69 -17.19 -35.89
CA VAL A 604 39.34 -17.29 -35.30
C VAL A 604 38.35 -18.18 -36.07
N ASN A 605 37.50 -18.91 -35.34
CA ASN A 605 36.11 -19.12 -35.77
C ASN A 605 35.13 -19.25 -34.59
N THR A 606 34.18 -18.32 -34.49
CA THR A 606 33.04 -18.34 -33.55
C THR A 606 31.88 -17.57 -34.16
N GLU A 607 30.71 -18.19 -34.36
CA GLU A 607 29.41 -17.51 -34.29
C GLU A 607 28.22 -18.47 -34.35
N SER A 608 27.21 -18.21 -33.51
CA SER A 608 25.79 -18.12 -33.91
C SER A 608 24.90 -17.86 -32.69
N GLU A 609 24.50 -16.59 -32.51
CA GLU A 609 23.26 -16.24 -31.81
C GLU A 609 22.43 -15.26 -32.67
N VAL A 610 21.13 -15.22 -32.39
CA VAL A 610 20.08 -14.70 -33.29
C VAL A 610 19.96 -13.16 -33.22
N PRO A 611 19.73 -12.44 -34.34
CA PRO A 611 19.71 -10.99 -34.37
C PRO A 611 18.39 -10.36 -33.91
N SER A 612 18.49 -9.10 -33.46
CA SER A 612 17.38 -8.21 -33.10
C SER A 612 17.06 -7.21 -34.22
N GLU A 613 15.78 -7.02 -34.56
CA GLU A 613 15.35 -5.99 -35.50
C GLU A 613 15.07 -4.64 -34.81
N GLN A 614 15.81 -3.61 -35.22
CA GLN A 614 15.34 -2.22 -35.35
C GLN A 614 16.04 -1.61 -36.56
N GLY A 615 15.28 -1.12 -37.54
CA GLY A 615 15.81 -0.51 -38.77
C GLY A 615 14.99 0.71 -39.16
N SER A 616 15.68 1.82 -39.42
CA SER A 616 15.12 3.12 -39.80
C SER A 616 15.34 3.43 -41.28
N GLU A 617 14.31 4.01 -41.90
CA GLU A 617 14.31 5.00 -43.00
C GLU A 617 15.50 5.10 -43.97
N ALA A 618 15.21 4.85 -45.25
CA ALA A 618 15.52 5.66 -46.46
C ALA A 618 15.57 4.72 -47.69
N ASP A 619 15.20 5.04 -48.92
CA ASP A 619 14.45 6.11 -49.60
C ASP A 619 14.56 5.72 -51.10
N THR A 620 13.49 5.80 -51.90
CA THR A 620 13.47 6.15 -53.35
C THR A 620 12.11 5.87 -54.01
N SER A 621 11.59 6.90 -54.71
CA SER A 621 11.04 6.90 -56.10
C SER A 621 10.34 5.62 -56.61
N THR A 622 9.15 5.57 -57.22
CA THR A 622 8.16 6.50 -57.83
C THR A 622 6.97 5.58 -58.26
N THR A 623 5.69 5.95 -58.45
CA THR A 623 5.06 6.96 -59.34
C THR A 623 3.55 7.11 -59.02
N GLU A 624 3.01 8.29 -59.34
CA GLU A 624 1.62 8.58 -59.80
C GLU A 624 0.41 8.67 -58.82
N GLU A 625 -0.27 9.80 -59.01
CA GLU A 625 -1.42 10.45 -58.34
C GLU A 625 -2.76 10.18 -59.09
N PRO A 626 -3.92 10.84 -58.80
CA PRO A 626 -4.53 11.25 -57.52
C PRO A 626 -6.06 10.98 -57.46
N GLU A 627 -6.70 11.28 -56.32
CA GLU A 627 -7.93 12.13 -56.14
C GLU A 627 -8.44 11.96 -54.69
N ALA A 628 -8.40 13.00 -53.84
CA ALA A 628 -9.47 13.99 -53.59
C ALA A 628 -10.75 13.39 -52.91
N GLY A 629 -11.23 13.90 -51.77
CA GLY A 629 -10.69 14.95 -50.91
C GLY A 629 -11.52 15.22 -49.63
N ALA A 630 -10.87 15.97 -48.73
CA ALA A 630 -11.42 17.01 -47.83
C ALA A 630 -12.53 16.70 -46.79
N SER A 631 -12.15 16.91 -45.53
CA SER A 631 -13.06 17.14 -44.38
C SER A 631 -13.15 18.65 -44.10
N GLN A 632 -14.32 19.17 -43.72
CA GLN A 632 -14.54 20.40 -42.95
C GLN A 632 -15.90 20.30 -42.23
N THR A 633 -15.96 20.25 -40.89
CA THR A 633 -16.08 21.34 -39.88
C THR A 633 -17.48 21.94 -39.66
N SER A 634 -17.69 22.33 -38.39
CA SER A 634 -18.54 23.43 -37.85
C SER A 634 -20.07 23.31 -37.68
N GLU A 635 -20.47 23.68 -36.46
CA GLU A 635 -21.57 24.61 -36.08
C GLU A 635 -22.96 24.14 -35.60
N GLU A 636 -23.63 25.10 -34.95
CA GLU A 636 -24.68 24.97 -33.92
C GLU A 636 -26.10 25.22 -34.45
N ALA A 637 -27.10 24.64 -33.76
CA ALA A 637 -28.47 25.15 -33.55
C ALA A 637 -29.14 24.23 -32.50
N VAL A 638 -29.69 24.65 -31.35
CA VAL A 638 -30.70 25.68 -31.05
C VAL A 638 -32.03 25.44 -31.80
N ILE A 639 -33.01 24.88 -31.09
CA ILE A 639 -34.43 24.93 -31.46
C ILE A 639 -35.22 25.24 -30.18
N GLU A 640 -36.06 26.26 -30.24
CA GLU A 640 -37.03 26.65 -29.22
C GLU A 640 -38.38 26.93 -29.92
N GLU A 641 -39.47 26.49 -29.28
CA GLU A 641 -40.88 26.60 -29.67
C GLU A 641 -41.67 26.63 -28.34
N GLN A 642 -42.72 27.41 -28.06
CA GLN A 642 -43.46 28.53 -28.67
C GLN A 642 -44.11 29.34 -27.48
N PRO A 643 -45.01 30.33 -27.65
CA PRO A 643 -45.33 31.20 -28.80
C PRO A 643 -45.11 32.71 -28.55
#